data_AF-A0A534HUT8-F1
#
_entry.id   AF-A0A534HUT8-F1
#
_cell.length_a   1.000
_cell.length_b   1.000
_cell.length_c   1.000
_cell.angle_alpha   90.00
_cell.angle_beta   90.00
_cell.angle_gamma   90.00
#
_symmetry.space_group_name_H-M   'P 1'
#
loop_
_entity.id
_entity.type
_entity.pdbx_description
1 polymer ?
#
loop_
_entity_poly.entity_id
_entity_poly.type
_entity_poly.pdbx_seq_one_letter_code
_entity_poly.pdbx_strand_id
1 'polypeptide(L)'
;MRGRRNAPLAFVLFLLTFWSVLPVLVRAQGSGGQLTVATDYELFGTSDLRGGGHVTWTLTGDKATDLRMKILHLFDTYPTIPKGFPSEGLATGRIPNQVLDAAEGVTYTNLLEERLEAAGKGTIAQYMRLYPFDLRDKAADEPSSFARSTSGLAGTDANTTGDVEIRFLFQANTSTADGRVELATRVLADSLYEPFSYRASQSASLAASGLYPGSWPFLPEDGWHVVNASGRPALGGRSAFWAGNDSTGTYDNGTDAATRTSMDPVFAPTLSSYTPFDFRYASRAWATFSYTGTVGPGDSLRLQYAYPPAYAVWTNLSFSNRPTLPPSPSGWSNATVNLTALLGQVARLRFHFVSDNTGRPSDVFIRDFALEAPASYVGEVVQSDIHYLIGTLSFSNPDVSSGGLQLIRTPGGELLTYGTRWEGSPPANDTIQFRTFDILDSPQILFGVMLVAAYGISRMQQAAYETYREAHEAIYRPGVHRTKWVHRSGKVAIGLLILLYFIPTAFLVTGFRVVVSGLVYLFLAPIVALVLGLGTRRHYRRRLAQPPSPAVREEGPLVHKVVLPPPSGATSAAGAIGQCTHCLREIGEGDPTYECTCGVSYHRSCAMSLTRCSNCHTSIAPTVLRGRKQVSLRCESCGENQTILEGSDPRAATCPSCGGLLGHLDEGKRYLILANNPAIALGWIRELVKSGRPALCLTPASPERLRLEFDVKTMSIVQVSSTAAGGIDPKKLDPLGLRAILPLSRQGQGGVILYDGLDEVIAEASLGDVIRFLRKANDMAFVHGVTVIARLAPRRLSDDDVKRLNAEFDEYLDLSSQV
;
A
#
# COMPACT_ATOMS: atom_id res chain seq x y z
N MET A 1 16.71 -42.91 13.75
CA MET A 1 16.84 -41.72 12.86
C MET A 1 15.53 -41.53 12.09
N ARG A 2 14.61 -40.65 12.52
CA ARG A 2 13.37 -40.32 11.76
C ARG A 2 12.91 -38.85 11.82
N GLY A 3 13.50 -37.98 12.63
CA GLY A 3 12.99 -36.60 12.84
C GLY A 3 13.57 -35.49 11.94
N ARG A 4 14.25 -35.80 10.83
CA ARG A 4 15.15 -34.85 10.14
C ARG A 4 14.61 -34.23 8.84
N ARG A 5 13.46 -34.67 8.33
CA ARG A 5 12.84 -34.14 7.09
C ARG A 5 11.83 -33.01 7.34
N ASN A 6 11.39 -32.79 8.57
CA ASN A 6 10.26 -31.89 8.84
C ASN A 6 10.67 -30.51 9.33
N ALA A 7 11.95 -30.23 9.59
CA ALA A 7 12.39 -28.93 10.10
C ALA A 7 12.23 -27.76 9.09
N PRO A 8 12.63 -27.89 7.80
CA PRO A 8 12.37 -26.82 6.84
C PRO A 8 10.88 -26.70 6.52
N LEU A 9 10.16 -27.83 6.48
CA LEU A 9 8.72 -27.85 6.28
C LEU A 9 7.98 -27.19 7.45
N ALA A 10 8.40 -27.42 8.70
CA ALA A 10 7.82 -26.78 9.88
C ALA A 10 8.17 -25.30 9.97
N PHE A 11 9.34 -24.88 9.48
CA PHE A 11 9.71 -23.46 9.41
C PHE A 11 8.93 -22.73 8.31
N VAL A 12 8.75 -23.35 7.14
CA VAL A 12 7.90 -22.85 6.06
C VAL A 12 6.44 -22.87 6.46
N LEU A 13 5.96 -23.92 7.14
CA LEU A 13 4.61 -24.00 7.67
C LEU A 13 4.41 -22.95 8.77
N PHE A 14 5.39 -22.72 9.65
CA PHE A 14 5.36 -21.65 10.65
C PHE A 14 5.31 -20.28 9.99
N LEU A 15 6.15 -20.00 9.00
CA LEU A 15 6.08 -18.77 8.20
C LEU A 15 4.73 -18.63 7.50
N LEU A 16 4.23 -19.66 6.82
CA LEU A 16 2.93 -19.62 6.13
C LEU A 16 1.76 -19.43 7.11
N THR A 17 1.78 -20.09 8.27
CA THR A 17 0.80 -19.84 9.33
C THR A 17 0.95 -18.44 9.91
N PHE A 18 2.16 -17.91 10.02
CA PHE A 18 2.47 -16.59 10.56
C PHE A 18 2.04 -15.47 9.61
N TRP A 19 2.25 -15.64 8.29
CA TRP A 19 1.73 -14.76 7.24
C TRP A 19 0.20 -14.85 7.11
N SER A 20 -0.42 -15.97 7.50
CA SER A 20 -1.89 -16.08 7.60
C SER A 20 -2.50 -15.40 8.82
N VAL A 21 -1.67 -14.89 9.77
CA VAL A 21 -2.11 -14.08 10.93
C VAL A 21 -1.80 -12.60 10.77
N LEU A 22 -1.69 -12.09 9.53
CA LEU A 22 -2.16 -10.72 9.32
C LEU A 22 -3.54 -10.62 9.97
N PRO A 23 -3.89 -9.55 10.69
CA PRO A 23 -5.25 -9.37 11.17
C PRO A 23 -6.15 -9.12 9.95
N VAL A 24 -6.41 -10.16 9.16
CA VAL A 24 -7.68 -10.31 8.48
C VAL A 24 -8.64 -10.54 9.63
N LEU A 25 -9.15 -9.44 10.17
CA LEU A 25 -10.34 -9.42 10.99
C LEU A 25 -11.44 -10.02 10.11
N VAL A 26 -11.50 -11.35 10.07
CA VAL A 26 -12.48 -12.14 9.35
C VAL A 26 -13.86 -11.62 9.72
N ARG A 27 -14.59 -11.25 8.68
CA ARG A 27 -15.96 -10.76 8.68
C ARG A 27 -16.82 -11.59 9.63
N ALA A 28 -17.23 -10.97 10.73
CA ALA A 28 -18.47 -11.36 11.38
C ALA A 28 -19.47 -10.34 10.86
N GLN A 29 -20.24 -10.70 9.83
CA GLN A 29 -21.33 -9.86 9.35
C GLN A 29 -22.40 -9.86 10.45
N GLY A 30 -22.45 -8.79 11.23
CA GLY A 30 -23.67 -8.43 11.94
C GLY A 30 -24.79 -8.23 10.93
N SER A 31 -26.00 -8.63 11.26
CA SER A 31 -27.14 -8.71 10.34
C SER A 31 -27.63 -7.35 9.78
N GLY A 32 -27.02 -6.22 10.15
CA GLY A 32 -27.43 -4.86 9.76
C GLY A 32 -26.38 -4.03 9.00
N GLY A 33 -25.28 -4.65 8.53
CA GLY A 33 -24.22 -3.97 7.79
C GLY A 33 -23.24 -3.17 8.68
N GLN A 34 -22.05 -2.87 8.15
CA GLN A 34 -20.94 -2.20 8.87
C GLN A 34 -20.27 -1.12 8.01
N LEU A 35 -19.60 -0.17 8.65
CA LEU A 35 -18.66 0.77 8.02
C LEU A 35 -17.23 0.26 8.23
N THR A 36 -16.47 0.11 7.16
CA THR A 36 -15.04 -0.16 7.21
C THR A 36 -14.28 1.09 6.76
N VAL A 37 -13.36 1.56 7.61
CA VAL A 37 -12.45 2.67 7.30
C VAL A 37 -11.06 2.09 7.19
N ALA A 38 -10.51 2.04 5.98
CA ALA A 38 -9.17 1.55 5.73
C ALA A 38 -8.24 2.71 5.37
N THR A 39 -7.08 2.79 6.02
CA THR A 39 -6.05 3.80 5.71
C THR A 39 -4.71 3.15 5.40
N ASP A 40 -4.08 3.61 4.31
CA ASP A 40 -2.77 3.14 3.89
C ASP A 40 -1.83 4.34 3.79
N TYR A 41 -0.73 4.36 4.55
CA TYR A 41 0.25 5.45 4.55
C TYR A 41 1.59 4.97 3.99
N GLU A 42 2.18 5.77 3.10
CA GLU A 42 3.58 5.64 2.70
C GLU A 42 4.33 6.92 3.05
N LEU A 43 5.23 6.83 4.02
CA LEU A 43 5.90 7.97 4.63
C LEU A 43 7.42 7.84 4.51
N PHE A 44 8.07 8.94 4.16
CA PHE A 44 9.50 9.00 3.94
C PHE A 44 10.09 10.21 4.65
N GLY A 45 11.19 10.02 5.37
CA GLY A 45 11.89 11.11 6.04
C GLY A 45 12.76 10.67 7.21
N THR A 46 13.64 11.55 7.67
CA THR A 46 14.52 11.28 8.81
C THR A 46 13.97 11.84 10.13
N SER A 47 13.40 13.04 10.11
CA SER A 47 12.87 13.74 11.29
C SER A 47 11.44 14.23 11.06
N ASP A 48 11.18 14.82 9.90
CA ASP A 48 9.83 15.14 9.42
C ASP A 48 9.42 14.14 8.36
N LEU A 49 8.39 13.35 8.64
CA LEU A 49 7.84 12.44 7.65
C LEU A 49 6.88 13.19 6.76
N ARG A 50 7.08 13.00 5.47
CA ARG A 50 6.15 13.43 4.44
C ARG A 50 5.84 12.26 3.55
N GLY A 51 4.64 12.26 3.04
CA GLY A 51 4.23 11.28 2.07
C GLY A 51 2.77 11.42 1.77
N GLY A 52 2.17 10.31 1.42
CA GLY A 52 0.78 10.26 1.08
C GLY A 52 0.21 8.89 1.32
N GLY A 53 -1.09 8.81 1.13
CA GLY A 53 -1.82 7.61 1.45
C GLY A 53 -3.19 7.61 0.81
N HIS A 54 -3.91 6.56 1.12
CA HIS A 54 -5.28 6.39 0.71
C HIS A 54 -6.16 6.22 1.94
N VAL A 55 -7.37 6.74 1.87
CA VAL A 55 -8.46 6.36 2.76
C VAL A 55 -9.57 5.77 1.92
N THR A 56 -10.05 4.60 2.34
CA THR A 56 -11.18 3.92 1.71
C THR A 56 -12.26 3.72 2.75
N TRP A 57 -13.45 4.23 2.46
CA TRP A 57 -14.66 3.93 3.20
C TRP A 57 -15.44 2.86 2.45
N THR A 58 -15.81 1.78 3.14
CA THR A 58 -16.67 0.73 2.60
C THR A 58 -17.87 0.56 3.53
N LEU A 59 -19.07 0.84 3.04
CA LEU A 59 -20.32 0.60 3.75
C LEU A 59 -21.04 -0.58 3.13
N THR A 60 -21.61 -1.42 3.99
CA THR A 60 -22.29 -2.65 3.57
C THR A 60 -23.71 -2.71 4.13
N GLY A 61 -24.60 -3.44 3.46
CA GLY A 61 -25.98 -3.65 3.89
C GLY A 61 -26.76 -2.35 4.10
N ASP A 62 -27.59 -2.29 5.16
CA ASP A 62 -28.46 -1.15 5.45
C ASP A 62 -27.71 0.17 5.63
N LYS A 63 -26.43 0.12 6.03
CA LYS A 63 -25.58 1.31 6.19
C LYS A 63 -25.20 1.94 4.86
N ALA A 64 -25.00 1.12 3.83
CA ALA A 64 -24.77 1.59 2.47
C ALA A 64 -26.03 2.29 1.92
N THR A 65 -27.19 1.69 2.16
CA THR A 65 -28.49 2.26 1.78
C THR A 65 -28.78 3.57 2.54
N ASP A 66 -28.50 3.65 3.84
CA ASP A 66 -28.65 4.89 4.62
C ASP A 66 -27.83 6.04 4.04
N LEU A 67 -26.53 5.83 3.77
CA LEU A 67 -25.69 6.88 3.21
C LEU A 67 -26.19 7.32 1.83
N ARG A 68 -26.53 6.37 0.96
CA ARG A 68 -27.09 6.66 -0.37
C ARG A 68 -28.36 7.48 -0.27
N MET A 69 -29.29 7.10 0.62
CA MET A 69 -30.54 7.82 0.84
C MET A 69 -30.30 9.25 1.33
N LYS A 70 -29.31 9.47 2.19
CA LYS A 70 -28.94 10.81 2.65
C LYS A 70 -28.38 11.66 1.53
N ILE A 71 -27.49 11.12 0.70
CA ILE A 71 -26.96 11.83 -0.47
C ILE A 71 -28.11 12.14 -1.43
N LEU A 72 -28.89 11.14 -1.84
CA LEU A 72 -30.05 11.31 -2.73
C LEU A 72 -31.00 12.38 -2.20
N HIS A 73 -31.45 12.28 -0.95
CA HIS A 73 -32.40 13.24 -0.38
C HIS A 73 -31.85 14.67 -0.30
N LEU A 74 -30.56 14.87 -0.07
CA LEU A 74 -30.00 16.23 0.02
C LEU A 74 -29.71 16.81 -1.38
N PHE A 75 -29.17 16.01 -2.29
CA PHE A 75 -28.63 16.50 -3.57
C PHE A 75 -29.61 16.39 -4.76
N ASP A 76 -30.52 15.38 -4.79
CA ASP A 76 -31.55 15.23 -5.84
C ASP A 76 -32.85 16.01 -5.50
N THR A 77 -33.18 16.15 -4.21
CA THR A 77 -34.42 16.88 -3.82
C THR A 77 -34.23 18.39 -3.89
N TYR A 78 -33.12 18.92 -3.40
CA TYR A 78 -32.91 20.36 -3.26
C TYR A 78 -32.00 20.90 -4.36
N PRO A 79 -32.35 22.02 -5.05
CA PRO A 79 -31.48 22.62 -6.06
C PRO A 79 -30.25 23.32 -5.46
N THR A 80 -30.37 23.77 -4.22
CA THR A 80 -29.29 24.33 -3.41
C THR A 80 -29.40 23.78 -1.99
N ILE A 81 -28.27 23.64 -1.30
CA ILE A 81 -28.24 23.12 0.07
C ILE A 81 -29.09 24.04 0.96
N PRO A 82 -30.13 23.52 1.64
CA PRO A 82 -31.04 24.34 2.43
C PRO A 82 -30.37 25.03 3.61
N LYS A 83 -31.05 26.07 4.12
CA LYS A 83 -30.67 26.68 5.40
C LYS A 83 -30.79 25.66 6.51
N GLY A 84 -29.74 25.47 7.28
CA GLY A 84 -29.67 24.27 8.11
C GLY A 84 -28.30 23.67 8.22
N PHE A 85 -27.73 23.53 7.05
CA PHE A 85 -26.61 22.64 6.80
C PHE A 85 -25.30 23.42 6.71
N PRO A 86 -24.16 22.74 6.88
CA PRO A 86 -22.88 23.40 7.02
C PRO A 86 -22.40 24.13 5.74
N SER A 87 -23.00 23.80 4.59
CA SER A 87 -22.67 24.36 3.27
C SER A 87 -23.91 24.97 2.57
N GLU A 88 -24.77 25.63 3.36
CA GLU A 88 -25.97 26.34 2.87
C GLU A 88 -25.69 27.18 1.60
N GLY A 89 -26.64 27.14 0.67
CA GLY A 89 -26.64 27.99 -0.52
C GLY A 89 -25.78 27.46 -1.67
N LEU A 90 -24.93 26.45 -1.42
CA LEU A 90 -24.19 25.77 -2.48
C LEU A 90 -25.16 25.03 -3.41
N ALA A 91 -24.92 25.10 -4.73
CA ALA A 91 -25.66 24.29 -5.69
C ALA A 91 -25.37 22.81 -5.48
N THR A 92 -26.39 21.97 -5.58
CA THR A 92 -26.29 20.52 -5.33
C THR A 92 -25.94 19.70 -6.56
N GLY A 93 -25.89 20.32 -7.74
CA GLY A 93 -25.80 19.60 -9.02
C GLY A 93 -27.09 18.86 -9.40
N ARG A 94 -28.21 19.17 -8.71
CA ARG A 94 -29.51 18.49 -8.81
C ARG A 94 -29.96 18.19 -10.24
N ILE A 95 -30.30 16.92 -10.47
CA ILE A 95 -31.05 16.43 -11.63
C ILE A 95 -32.22 15.63 -11.06
N PRO A 96 -33.43 16.21 -10.95
CA PRO A 96 -34.51 15.62 -10.15
C PRO A 96 -35.13 14.40 -10.82
N ASN A 97 -34.54 13.23 -10.61
CA ASN A 97 -34.92 11.96 -11.24
C ASN A 97 -34.95 10.79 -10.24
N GLN A 98 -34.70 11.05 -8.94
CA GLN A 98 -34.64 10.03 -7.88
C GLN A 98 -33.52 9.00 -8.05
N VAL A 99 -32.50 9.34 -8.84
CA VAL A 99 -31.29 8.57 -9.06
C VAL A 99 -30.10 9.45 -8.70
N LEU A 100 -29.13 8.89 -7.99
CA LEU A 100 -27.92 9.62 -7.61
C LEU A 100 -27.03 9.80 -8.84
N ASP A 101 -27.13 10.95 -9.47
CA ASP A 101 -26.34 11.30 -10.64
C ASP A 101 -24.89 11.64 -10.27
N ALA A 102 -23.99 11.52 -11.25
CA ALA A 102 -22.57 11.80 -11.03
C ALA A 102 -22.32 13.27 -10.63
N ALA A 103 -23.12 14.23 -11.12
CA ALA A 103 -23.00 15.64 -10.76
C ALA A 103 -23.35 15.89 -9.27
N GLU A 104 -24.37 15.21 -8.78
CA GLU A 104 -24.80 15.25 -7.37
C GLU A 104 -23.74 14.59 -6.47
N GLY A 105 -23.25 13.42 -6.89
CA GLY A 105 -22.18 12.69 -6.23
C GLY A 105 -20.87 13.48 -6.13
N VAL A 106 -20.46 14.16 -7.20
CA VAL A 106 -19.30 15.07 -7.23
C VAL A 106 -19.46 16.16 -6.19
N THR A 107 -20.63 16.81 -6.14
CA THR A 107 -20.90 17.87 -5.17
C THR A 107 -20.78 17.37 -3.73
N TYR A 108 -21.31 16.18 -3.44
CA TYR A 108 -21.14 15.53 -2.14
C TYR A 108 -19.66 15.27 -1.81
N THR A 109 -18.88 14.70 -2.74
CA THR A 109 -17.47 14.39 -2.50
C THR A 109 -16.61 15.64 -2.35
N ASN A 110 -16.92 16.73 -3.05
CA ASN A 110 -16.23 18.02 -2.90
C ASN A 110 -16.48 18.62 -1.50
N LEU A 111 -17.70 18.47 -0.97
CA LEU A 111 -17.99 18.87 0.41
C LEU A 111 -17.29 17.99 1.43
N LEU A 112 -17.21 16.69 1.19
CA LEU A 112 -16.45 15.78 2.05
C LEU A 112 -14.96 16.16 2.07
N GLU A 113 -14.38 16.50 0.92
CA GLU A 113 -13.02 17.03 0.79
C GLU A 113 -12.85 18.29 1.64
N GLU A 114 -13.69 19.31 1.46
CA GLU A 114 -13.64 20.57 2.22
C GLU A 114 -13.68 20.33 3.75
N ARG A 115 -14.50 19.37 4.20
CA ARG A 115 -14.62 19.00 5.63
C ARG A 115 -13.35 18.34 6.14
N LEU A 116 -12.82 17.35 5.41
CA LEU A 116 -11.59 16.67 5.75
C LEU A 116 -10.38 17.61 5.73
N GLU A 117 -10.41 18.62 4.87
CA GLU A 117 -9.35 19.60 4.75
C GLU A 117 -9.38 20.70 5.82
N ALA A 118 -10.53 20.92 6.47
CA ALA A 118 -10.70 21.84 7.59
C ALA A 118 -10.10 23.24 7.31
N ALA A 119 -10.39 23.81 6.13
CA ALA A 119 -9.84 25.08 5.65
C ALA A 119 -8.30 25.12 5.63
N GLY A 120 -7.67 24.07 5.10
CA GLY A 120 -6.22 23.94 4.98
C GLY A 120 -5.50 23.55 6.27
N LYS A 121 -6.23 23.35 7.38
CA LYS A 121 -5.65 22.86 8.63
C LYS A 121 -5.39 21.35 8.58
N GLY A 122 -6.14 20.62 7.76
CA GLY A 122 -6.09 19.17 7.64
C GLY A 122 -6.75 18.43 8.79
N THR A 123 -7.05 17.16 8.56
CA THR A 123 -7.60 16.24 9.57
C THR A 123 -6.46 15.61 10.37
N ILE A 124 -6.55 15.66 11.70
CA ILE A 124 -5.60 14.96 12.56
C ILE A 124 -6.12 13.56 12.83
N ALA A 125 -5.38 12.55 12.38
CA ALA A 125 -5.64 11.14 12.65
C ALA A 125 -4.37 10.53 13.26
N GLN A 126 -4.50 9.98 14.48
CA GLN A 126 -3.38 9.41 15.23
C GLN A 126 -2.23 10.42 15.41
N TYR A 127 -1.05 10.15 14.85
CA TYR A 127 0.13 11.02 14.88
C TYR A 127 0.34 11.81 13.57
N MET A 128 -0.66 11.83 12.68
CA MET A 128 -0.57 12.41 11.35
C MET A 128 -1.59 13.54 11.15
N ARG A 129 -1.20 14.52 10.35
CA ARG A 129 -2.06 15.55 9.78
C ARG A 129 -2.23 15.25 8.29
N LEU A 130 -3.48 15.02 7.89
CA LEU A 130 -3.87 14.60 6.54
C LEU A 130 -4.42 15.81 5.78
N TYR A 131 -3.76 16.19 4.68
CA TYR A 131 -4.13 17.29 3.79
C TYR A 131 -3.11 17.40 2.65
N PRO A 132 -3.50 17.75 1.40
CA PRO A 132 -4.88 17.86 0.90
C PRO A 132 -5.52 16.49 0.75
N PHE A 133 -6.84 16.46 0.55
CA PHE A 133 -7.60 15.27 0.17
C PHE A 133 -8.02 15.40 -1.29
N ASP A 134 -8.01 14.31 -2.04
CA ASP A 134 -8.44 14.28 -3.44
C ASP A 134 -9.10 12.93 -3.74
N LEU A 135 -10.04 12.88 -4.70
CA LEU A 135 -10.52 11.60 -5.22
C LEU A 135 -9.35 10.79 -5.85
N ARG A 136 -9.33 9.48 -5.60
CA ARG A 136 -8.20 8.62 -5.96
C ARG A 136 -7.80 8.68 -7.43
N ASP A 137 -8.77 8.63 -8.33
CA ASP A 137 -8.56 8.60 -9.77
C ASP A 137 -9.01 9.92 -10.41
N LYS A 138 -8.43 11.04 -9.96
CA LYS A 138 -8.72 12.39 -10.46
C LYS A 138 -8.37 12.52 -11.95
N ALA A 139 -9.37 12.84 -12.76
CA ALA A 139 -9.30 13.15 -14.18
C ALA A 139 -9.68 14.62 -14.43
N ALA A 140 -9.50 15.10 -15.67
CA ALA A 140 -9.91 16.47 -16.03
C ALA A 140 -11.43 16.69 -15.96
N ASP A 141 -12.22 15.60 -15.96
CA ASP A 141 -13.67 15.61 -15.87
C ASP A 141 -14.09 15.06 -14.49
N GLU A 142 -14.74 15.89 -13.66
CA GLU A 142 -15.11 15.55 -12.28
C GLU A 142 -16.08 14.37 -12.19
N PRO A 143 -17.17 14.28 -12.99
CA PRO A 143 -18.04 13.10 -13.02
C PRO A 143 -17.30 11.79 -13.28
N SER A 144 -16.34 11.78 -14.22
CA SER A 144 -15.53 10.60 -14.48
C SER A 144 -14.60 10.25 -13.30
N SER A 145 -14.11 11.26 -12.58
CA SER A 145 -13.26 11.07 -11.39
C SER A 145 -14.06 10.44 -10.25
N PHE A 146 -15.28 10.93 -10.02
CA PHE A 146 -16.23 10.39 -9.07
C PHE A 146 -16.57 8.93 -9.38
N ALA A 147 -16.92 8.62 -10.63
CA ALA A 147 -17.27 7.25 -11.03
C ALA A 147 -16.11 6.25 -10.92
N ARG A 148 -14.86 6.70 -11.03
CA ARG A 148 -13.68 5.82 -10.86
C ARG A 148 -13.28 5.64 -9.39
N SER A 149 -13.52 6.65 -8.57
CA SER A 149 -13.09 6.69 -7.17
C SER A 149 -14.18 6.25 -6.20
N THR A 150 -15.40 6.02 -6.69
CA THR A 150 -16.53 5.52 -5.91
C THR A 150 -17.14 4.27 -6.56
N SER A 151 -17.76 3.43 -5.75
CA SER A 151 -18.56 2.28 -6.19
C SER A 151 -19.89 2.29 -5.45
N GLY A 152 -20.97 1.91 -6.13
CA GLY A 152 -22.31 1.83 -5.53
C GLY A 152 -22.97 3.17 -5.21
N LEU A 153 -22.47 4.29 -5.73
CA LEU A 153 -23.12 5.61 -5.61
C LEU A 153 -23.71 6.09 -6.94
N ALA A 154 -22.90 6.24 -7.98
CA ALA A 154 -23.37 6.73 -9.28
C ALA A 154 -24.46 5.82 -9.88
N GLY A 155 -25.56 6.41 -10.33
CA GLY A 155 -26.67 5.70 -10.98
C GLY A 155 -27.50 4.83 -10.05
N THR A 156 -27.45 5.09 -8.74
CA THR A 156 -28.20 4.31 -7.73
C THR A 156 -29.40 5.05 -7.20
N ASP A 157 -30.43 4.32 -6.80
CA ASP A 157 -31.70 4.86 -6.32
C ASP A 157 -31.98 4.43 -4.86
N ALA A 158 -33.16 4.81 -4.35
CA ALA A 158 -33.60 4.49 -3.00
C ALA A 158 -33.73 2.97 -2.72
N ASN A 159 -33.87 2.14 -3.75
CA ASN A 159 -34.08 0.70 -3.62
C ASN A 159 -32.78 -0.09 -3.81
N THR A 160 -31.69 0.58 -4.16
CA THR A 160 -30.40 -0.06 -4.40
C THR A 160 -29.81 -0.55 -3.08
N THR A 161 -29.41 -1.83 -3.03
CA THR A 161 -28.87 -2.49 -1.82
C THR A 161 -27.39 -2.85 -1.91
N GLY A 162 -26.72 -2.45 -2.99
CA GLY A 162 -25.28 -2.71 -3.19
C GLY A 162 -24.41 -1.96 -2.18
N ASP A 163 -23.24 -2.54 -1.89
CA ASP A 163 -22.22 -1.93 -1.04
C ASP A 163 -21.77 -0.58 -1.64
N VAL A 164 -21.41 0.36 -0.77
CA VAL A 164 -20.87 1.67 -1.14
C VAL A 164 -19.38 1.70 -0.83
N GLU A 165 -18.59 2.20 -1.77
CA GLU A 165 -17.17 2.43 -1.57
C GLU A 165 -16.80 3.85 -2.01
N ILE A 166 -16.00 4.54 -1.21
CA ILE A 166 -15.49 5.89 -1.50
C ILE A 166 -13.98 5.88 -1.24
N ARG A 167 -13.17 6.32 -2.21
CA ARG A 167 -11.70 6.28 -2.14
C ARG A 167 -11.09 7.66 -2.36
N PHE A 168 -10.33 8.11 -1.38
CA PHE A 168 -9.57 9.35 -1.45
C PHE A 168 -8.07 9.08 -1.30
N LEU A 169 -7.29 9.92 -1.96
CA LEU A 169 -5.88 10.15 -1.71
C LEU A 169 -5.74 11.29 -0.70
N PHE A 170 -4.69 11.24 0.10
CA PHE A 170 -4.27 12.39 0.89
C PHE A 170 -2.75 12.50 0.95
N GLN A 171 -2.24 13.70 1.23
CA GLN A 171 -0.86 13.84 1.73
C GLN A 171 -0.87 13.83 3.26
N ALA A 172 0.22 13.34 3.85
CA ALA A 172 0.31 13.17 5.29
C ALA A 172 1.65 13.67 5.82
N ASN A 173 1.58 14.46 6.89
CA ASN A 173 2.72 14.98 7.64
C ASN A 173 2.59 14.63 9.12
N THR A 174 3.70 14.40 9.82
CA THR A 174 3.70 14.16 11.27
C THR A 174 3.15 15.37 12.04
N SER A 175 2.24 15.12 12.98
CA SER A 175 1.65 16.17 13.84
C SER A 175 2.46 16.41 15.13
N THR A 176 3.29 15.44 15.53
CA THR A 176 4.15 15.48 16.70
C THR A 176 5.51 14.83 16.41
N ALA A 177 6.53 15.17 17.19
CA ALA A 177 7.87 14.55 17.10
C ALA A 177 8.11 13.47 18.17
N ASP A 178 7.46 13.59 19.33
CA ASP A 178 7.47 12.61 20.42
C ASP A 178 6.12 12.66 21.14
N GLY A 179 5.48 11.52 21.30
CA GLY A 179 4.21 11.45 22.02
C GLY A 179 3.61 10.07 22.06
N ARG A 180 2.77 9.85 23.07
CA ARG A 180 1.89 8.69 23.12
C ARG A 180 0.65 9.00 22.30
N VAL A 181 0.42 8.23 21.25
CA VAL A 181 -0.64 8.49 20.27
C VAL A 181 -1.71 7.42 20.34
N GLU A 182 -2.96 7.84 20.20
CA GLU A 182 -4.11 6.96 20.07
C GLU A 182 -4.13 6.35 18.67
N LEU A 183 -4.28 5.03 18.59
CA LEU A 183 -4.32 4.29 17.34
C LEU A 183 -5.72 4.27 16.74
N ALA A 184 -6.75 4.19 17.57
CA ALA A 184 -8.12 4.21 17.08
C ALA A 184 -8.59 5.66 16.82
N THR A 185 -9.24 5.91 15.69
CA THR A 185 -9.71 7.26 15.35
C THR A 185 -11.13 7.28 14.83
N ARG A 186 -11.93 8.20 15.36
CA ARG A 186 -13.33 8.39 14.96
C ARG A 186 -13.50 9.44 13.85
N VAL A 187 -12.52 10.34 13.70
CA VAL A 187 -12.64 11.52 12.83
C VAL A 187 -12.95 11.15 11.37
N LEU A 188 -12.34 10.08 10.86
CA LEU A 188 -12.56 9.60 9.49
C LEU A 188 -13.91 8.89 9.33
N ALA A 189 -14.44 8.27 10.39
CA ALA A 189 -15.75 7.62 10.33
C ALA A 189 -16.89 8.64 10.38
N ASP A 190 -16.75 9.67 11.23
CA ASP A 190 -17.76 10.71 11.41
C ASP A 190 -17.80 11.69 10.21
N SER A 191 -16.68 11.92 9.52
CA SER A 191 -16.59 12.89 8.41
C SER A 191 -17.55 12.62 7.25
N LEU A 192 -17.86 11.36 6.95
CA LEU A 192 -18.81 10.99 5.88
C LEU A 192 -20.21 11.58 6.09
N TYR A 193 -20.61 11.74 7.36
CA TYR A 193 -21.94 12.17 7.74
C TYR A 193 -21.99 13.65 8.15
N GLU A 194 -20.83 14.26 8.44
CA GLU A 194 -20.74 15.65 8.87
C GLU A 194 -21.46 16.65 7.93
N PRO A 195 -21.37 16.54 6.58
CA PRO A 195 -22.10 17.42 5.66
C PRO A 195 -23.63 17.45 5.87
N PHE A 196 -24.20 16.41 6.49
CA PHE A 196 -25.64 16.32 6.75
C PHE A 196 -26.03 16.79 8.16
N SER A 197 -25.10 17.32 8.94
CA SER A 197 -25.42 17.84 10.28
C SER A 197 -26.24 19.12 10.18
N TYR A 198 -27.34 19.19 10.91
CA TYR A 198 -28.25 20.34 10.89
C TYR A 198 -28.14 21.12 12.20
N ARG A 199 -28.05 22.45 12.11
CA ARG A 199 -27.89 23.32 13.30
C ARG A 199 -28.54 24.68 13.13
N ALA A 200 -29.53 25.05 13.94
CA ALA A 200 -30.09 26.41 13.96
C ALA A 200 -29.70 27.15 15.23
N SER A 201 -29.16 28.36 15.16
CA SER A 201 -28.74 29.12 16.34
C SER A 201 -29.24 30.56 16.33
N GLN A 202 -29.72 31.03 17.46
CA GLN A 202 -30.24 32.38 17.60
C GLN A 202 -29.19 33.45 17.26
N SER A 203 -29.59 34.48 16.50
CA SER A 203 -28.83 35.72 16.36
C SER A 203 -28.77 36.50 17.66
N ALA A 204 -27.64 37.18 17.93
CA ALA A 204 -27.49 38.01 19.13
C ALA A 204 -28.56 39.12 19.24
N SER A 205 -29.09 39.60 18.11
CA SER A 205 -30.12 40.63 18.02
C SER A 205 -31.55 40.09 17.89
N LEU A 206 -31.76 38.76 17.90
CA LEU A 206 -33.05 38.12 17.60
C LEU A 206 -33.63 38.49 16.22
N ALA A 207 -32.80 39.00 15.31
CA ALA A 207 -33.18 39.23 13.93
C ALA A 207 -33.52 37.90 13.25
N ALA A 208 -34.73 37.84 12.69
CA ALA A 208 -35.19 36.72 11.87
C ALA A 208 -34.55 36.71 10.46
N SER A 209 -33.96 37.84 10.06
CA SER A 209 -33.13 37.98 8.87
C SER A 209 -31.64 37.87 9.24
N GLY A 210 -30.85 37.12 8.45
CA GLY A 210 -29.41 36.97 8.69
C GLY A 210 -28.79 35.73 8.05
N LEU A 211 -27.46 35.63 8.14
CA LEU A 211 -26.68 34.45 7.77
C LEU A 211 -26.87 33.36 8.83
N TYR A 212 -27.28 32.19 8.38
CA TYR A 212 -27.40 30.99 9.18
C TYR A 212 -26.00 30.41 9.51
N PRO A 213 -25.80 29.65 10.60
CA PRO A 213 -26.79 29.25 11.60
C PRO A 213 -27.25 30.39 12.50
N GLY A 214 -26.63 31.57 12.45
CA GLY A 214 -26.81 32.67 13.41
C GLY A 214 -28.01 33.59 13.18
N SER A 215 -29.17 33.06 12.78
CA SER A 215 -30.43 33.81 12.65
C SER A 215 -31.50 33.27 13.59
N TRP A 216 -32.39 34.14 14.09
CA TRP A 216 -33.49 33.70 14.95
C TRP A 216 -34.61 33.08 14.10
N PRO A 217 -34.95 31.79 14.27
CA PRO A 217 -35.89 31.14 13.36
C PRO A 217 -37.35 31.55 13.61
N PHE A 218 -37.69 32.15 14.75
CA PHE A 218 -39.08 32.53 15.08
C PHE A 218 -39.36 34.00 14.70
N LEU A 219 -40.55 34.27 14.18
CA LEU A 219 -40.93 35.59 13.71
C LEU A 219 -41.60 36.40 14.84
N PRO A 220 -41.26 37.71 15.00
CA PRO A 220 -41.92 38.59 15.96
C PRO A 220 -43.28 39.07 15.43
N GLU A 221 -44.23 38.13 15.32
CA GLU A 221 -45.61 38.36 14.89
C GLU A 221 -46.58 37.49 15.70
N ASP A 222 -47.87 37.57 15.42
CA ASP A 222 -48.92 36.76 16.08
C ASP A 222 -48.86 36.84 17.63
N GLY A 223 -48.64 38.05 18.16
CA GLY A 223 -48.55 38.33 19.60
C GLY A 223 -47.14 38.19 20.20
N TRP A 224 -46.16 37.74 19.41
CA TRP A 224 -44.76 37.67 19.81
C TRP A 224 -43.97 38.87 19.31
N HIS A 225 -43.01 39.33 20.10
CA HIS A 225 -42.13 40.44 19.71
C HIS A 225 -40.76 40.37 20.39
N VAL A 226 -39.81 41.11 19.83
CA VAL A 226 -38.45 41.24 20.36
C VAL A 226 -38.38 42.47 21.26
N VAL A 227 -38.07 42.27 22.54
CA VAL A 227 -37.84 43.35 23.49
C VAL A 227 -36.36 43.56 23.74
N ASN A 228 -35.95 44.83 23.79
CA ASN A 228 -34.60 45.22 24.14
C ASN A 228 -34.48 45.42 25.66
N ALA A 229 -33.25 45.37 26.18
CA ALA A 229 -33.00 45.57 27.61
C ALA A 229 -33.30 46.98 28.13
N SER A 230 -33.53 47.96 27.23
CA SER A 230 -33.91 49.32 27.58
C SER A 230 -35.28 49.34 28.27
N GLY A 231 -35.29 49.64 29.58
CA GLY A 231 -36.51 49.68 30.38
C GLY A 231 -36.87 48.36 31.09
N ARG A 232 -36.09 47.27 30.93
CA ARG A 232 -36.33 45.97 31.59
C ARG A 232 -35.05 45.40 32.21
N PRO A 233 -34.72 45.74 33.47
CA PRO A 233 -33.51 45.27 34.16
C PRO A 233 -33.37 43.74 34.20
N ALA A 234 -34.50 43.02 34.24
CA ALA A 234 -34.56 41.55 34.26
C ALA A 234 -33.89 40.89 33.03
N LEU A 235 -33.74 41.62 31.91
CA LEU A 235 -33.15 41.10 30.69
C LEU A 235 -31.61 41.11 30.69
N GLY A 236 -30.98 41.80 31.65
CA GLY A 236 -29.53 41.78 31.83
C GLY A 236 -28.75 42.31 30.62
N GLY A 237 -29.28 43.33 29.92
CA GLY A 237 -28.58 44.00 28.82
C GLY A 237 -28.70 43.35 27.43
N ARG A 238 -29.42 42.23 27.29
CA ARG A 238 -29.62 41.54 25.99
C ARG A 238 -31.09 41.53 25.58
N SER A 239 -31.34 41.46 24.27
CA SER A 239 -32.70 41.33 23.75
C SER A 239 -33.29 39.96 24.08
N ALA A 240 -34.61 39.90 24.22
CA ALA A 240 -35.36 38.67 24.46
C ALA A 240 -36.62 38.61 23.62
N PHE A 241 -37.08 37.40 23.35
CA PHE A 241 -38.31 37.11 22.65
C PHE A 241 -39.42 36.89 23.66
N TRP A 242 -40.58 37.52 23.45
CA TRP A 242 -41.62 37.62 24.47
C TRP A 242 -43.01 37.64 23.83
N ALA A 243 -43.95 36.95 24.48
CA ALA A 243 -45.38 37.01 24.18
C ALA A 243 -46.04 37.85 25.28
N GLY A 244 -46.19 39.16 25.05
CA GLY A 244 -46.89 40.02 25.99
C GLY A 244 -47.21 41.40 25.42
N ASN A 245 -47.50 42.36 26.29
CA ASN A 245 -47.99 43.67 25.88
C ASN A 245 -47.05 44.79 26.37
N ASP A 246 -46.35 45.43 25.43
CA ASP A 246 -45.40 46.51 25.70
C ASP A 246 -45.98 47.66 26.54
N SER A 247 -47.30 47.88 26.49
CA SER A 247 -47.96 48.95 27.24
C SER A 247 -48.13 48.62 28.71
N THR A 248 -48.39 47.34 29.04
CA THR A 248 -48.64 46.89 30.42
C THR A 248 -47.38 46.32 31.08
N GLY A 249 -46.40 45.91 30.27
CA GLY A 249 -45.20 45.23 30.75
C GLY A 249 -45.50 43.83 31.29
N THR A 250 -46.63 43.24 30.92
CA THR A 250 -47.05 41.86 31.17
C THR A 250 -47.77 41.30 29.94
N TYR A 251 -48.06 40.00 29.86
CA TYR A 251 -49.03 39.52 28.86
C TYR A 251 -50.48 39.92 29.22
N ASP A 252 -51.42 39.80 28.27
CA ASP A 252 -52.84 40.06 28.53
C ASP A 252 -53.57 38.75 28.89
N ASN A 253 -54.56 38.82 29.77
CA ASN A 253 -55.41 37.67 30.06
C ASN A 253 -56.16 37.24 28.78
N GLY A 254 -56.19 35.93 28.52
CA GLY A 254 -56.82 35.39 27.30
C GLY A 254 -55.94 35.41 26.06
N THR A 255 -54.66 35.77 26.20
CA THR A 255 -53.71 35.70 25.10
C THR A 255 -53.58 34.25 24.60
N ASP A 256 -53.74 34.06 23.30
CA ASP A 256 -53.38 32.82 22.59
C ASP A 256 -52.42 33.20 21.45
N ALA A 257 -51.13 32.99 21.68
CA ALA A 257 -50.06 33.44 20.81
C ALA A 257 -49.17 32.27 20.39
N ALA A 258 -49.15 31.95 19.10
CA ALA A 258 -48.34 30.88 18.53
C ALA A 258 -47.30 31.47 17.57
N THR A 259 -46.03 31.17 17.78
CA THR A 259 -44.97 31.69 16.90
C THR A 259 -45.06 31.08 15.51
N ARG A 260 -44.82 31.90 14.50
CA ARG A 260 -44.41 31.43 13.17
C ARG A 260 -42.89 31.38 13.06
N THR A 261 -42.41 30.66 12.07
CA THR A 261 -40.99 30.56 11.77
C THR A 261 -40.66 31.16 10.42
N SER A 262 -39.45 31.68 10.26
CA SER A 262 -38.94 32.09 8.95
C SER A 262 -38.88 30.92 7.96
N MET A 263 -38.95 29.68 8.45
CA MET A 263 -38.98 28.44 7.67
C MET A 263 -40.40 27.99 7.26
N ASP A 264 -41.45 28.76 7.58
CA ASP A 264 -42.82 28.45 7.19
C ASP A 264 -43.09 28.75 5.70
N PRO A 265 -43.81 27.86 4.98
CA PRO A 265 -44.00 27.96 3.53
C PRO A 265 -44.94 29.08 3.06
N VAL A 266 -45.56 29.85 3.96
CA VAL A 266 -46.25 31.10 3.58
C VAL A 266 -45.26 32.08 2.91
N PHE A 267 -43.96 31.96 3.20
CA PHE A 267 -42.88 32.72 2.56
C PHE A 267 -42.16 31.96 1.42
N ALA A 268 -42.53 30.70 1.14
CA ALA A 268 -41.93 29.86 0.10
C ALA A 268 -42.18 30.28 -1.37
N PRO A 269 -43.23 31.04 -1.75
CA PRO A 269 -43.45 31.40 -3.17
C PRO A 269 -42.32 32.22 -3.80
N THR A 270 -41.42 32.80 -3.01
CA THR A 270 -40.37 33.70 -3.50
C THR A 270 -38.97 33.09 -3.48
N LEU A 271 -38.71 32.02 -2.72
CA LEU A 271 -37.38 31.43 -2.55
C LEU A 271 -37.45 29.91 -2.27
N SER A 272 -36.84 29.10 -3.13
CA SER A 272 -36.77 27.62 -3.04
C SER A 272 -35.91 27.09 -1.88
N SER A 273 -35.33 27.96 -1.05
CA SER A 273 -34.42 27.63 0.04
C SER A 273 -35.08 27.60 1.43
N TYR A 274 -36.39 27.84 1.53
CA TYR A 274 -37.14 27.75 2.79
C TYR A 274 -37.75 26.37 2.96
N THR A 275 -37.13 25.57 3.83
CA THR A 275 -37.56 24.22 4.19
C THR A 275 -37.75 24.16 5.70
N PRO A 276 -38.78 23.45 6.21
CA PRO A 276 -38.91 23.26 7.64
C PRO A 276 -37.69 22.53 8.22
N PHE A 277 -37.55 22.52 9.55
CA PHE A 277 -36.43 21.87 10.22
C PHE A 277 -36.28 20.42 9.76
N ASP A 278 -35.12 20.08 9.21
CA ASP A 278 -34.88 18.78 8.59
C ASP A 278 -34.06 17.88 9.51
N PHE A 279 -34.73 16.88 10.07
CA PHE A 279 -34.12 15.90 10.97
C PHE A 279 -33.92 14.54 10.29
N ARG A 280 -34.14 14.43 8.97
CA ARG A 280 -34.01 13.17 8.22
C ARG A 280 -32.61 12.56 8.30
N TYR A 281 -31.59 13.41 8.43
CA TYR A 281 -30.19 13.01 8.40
C TYR A 281 -29.58 12.78 9.78
N ALA A 282 -30.21 13.36 10.81
CA ALA A 282 -29.64 13.45 12.14
C ALA A 282 -29.60 12.08 12.83
N SER A 283 -28.56 11.88 13.62
CA SER A 283 -28.41 10.69 14.49
C SER A 283 -29.00 10.91 15.89
N ARG A 284 -29.10 12.17 16.28
CA ARG A 284 -29.65 12.67 17.55
C ARG A 284 -30.04 14.14 17.33
N ALA A 285 -31.02 14.63 18.09
CA ALA A 285 -31.46 16.00 17.97
C ALA A 285 -31.94 16.55 19.31
N TRP A 286 -31.58 17.80 19.61
CA TRP A 286 -32.06 18.52 20.79
C TRP A 286 -32.15 20.02 20.51
N ALA A 287 -32.97 20.72 21.28
CA ALA A 287 -33.01 22.17 21.32
C ALA A 287 -32.71 22.68 22.73
N THR A 288 -31.95 23.76 22.82
CA THR A 288 -31.66 24.48 24.06
C THR A 288 -32.13 25.92 23.93
N PHE A 289 -32.59 26.52 25.01
CA PHE A 289 -32.82 27.97 25.09
C PHE A 289 -32.78 28.43 26.54
N SER A 290 -32.47 29.71 26.74
CA SER A 290 -32.53 30.40 28.02
C SER A 290 -33.91 31.03 28.21
N TYR A 291 -34.47 30.97 29.42
CA TYR A 291 -35.71 31.65 29.75
C TYR A 291 -35.69 32.25 31.16
N THR A 292 -36.50 33.27 31.40
CA THR A 292 -36.70 33.86 32.74
C THR A 292 -38.14 34.31 32.88
N GLY A 293 -38.63 34.33 34.13
CA GLY A 293 -39.97 34.78 34.47
C GLY A 293 -40.93 33.66 34.86
N THR A 294 -42.19 34.00 35.03
CA THR A 294 -43.24 33.09 35.52
C THR A 294 -44.47 33.18 34.62
N VAL A 295 -45.22 32.09 34.52
CA VAL A 295 -46.59 32.11 34.01
C VAL A 295 -47.58 32.10 35.17
N GLY A 296 -48.72 32.74 35.00
CA GLY A 296 -49.83 32.74 35.94
C GLY A 296 -50.42 31.34 36.14
N PRO A 297 -51.14 31.11 37.25
CA PRO A 297 -51.84 29.85 37.47
C PRO A 297 -52.86 29.60 36.35
N GLY A 298 -52.75 28.47 35.65
CA GLY A 298 -53.65 28.13 34.53
C GLY A 298 -53.10 28.51 33.14
N ASP A 299 -52.14 29.43 33.09
CA ASP A 299 -51.44 29.82 31.87
C ASP A 299 -50.32 28.82 31.52
N SER A 300 -49.96 28.72 30.24
CA SER A 300 -48.88 27.83 29.83
C SER A 300 -48.09 28.30 28.61
N LEU A 301 -46.78 28.10 28.67
CA LEU A 301 -45.88 28.19 27.53
C LEU A 301 -45.39 26.78 27.16
N ARG A 302 -45.60 26.39 25.90
CA ARG A 302 -45.25 25.08 25.37
C ARG A 302 -44.35 25.22 24.14
N LEU A 303 -43.43 24.29 23.96
CA LEU A 303 -42.77 24.09 22.67
C LEU A 303 -43.50 22.94 21.97
N GLN A 304 -43.95 23.17 20.74
CA GLN A 304 -44.73 22.20 19.97
C GLN A 304 -44.06 21.90 18.64
N TYR A 305 -44.35 20.73 18.10
CA TYR A 305 -43.99 20.37 16.74
C TYR A 305 -45.19 19.90 15.91
N ALA A 306 -45.06 20.00 14.60
CA ALA A 306 -46.00 19.44 13.62
C ALA A 306 -45.23 18.79 12.45
N TYR A 307 -45.80 17.73 11.89
CA TYR A 307 -45.20 16.96 10.78
C TYR A 307 -45.93 17.18 9.45
N PRO A 308 -45.25 16.91 8.30
CA PRO A 308 -45.90 16.81 7.00
C PRO A 308 -46.98 15.72 6.98
N PRO A 309 -47.89 15.73 5.97
CA PRO A 309 -47.94 16.68 4.85
C PRO A 309 -48.68 17.98 5.17
N ALA A 310 -49.59 17.97 6.15
CA ALA A 310 -50.51 19.09 6.39
C ALA A 310 -50.03 20.08 7.47
N TYR A 311 -49.10 19.69 8.35
CA TYR A 311 -48.66 20.50 9.50
C TYR A 311 -49.81 21.03 10.37
N ALA A 312 -50.95 20.33 10.38
CA ALA A 312 -52.19 20.77 11.01
C ALA A 312 -52.30 20.37 12.49
N VAL A 313 -51.64 19.26 12.88
CA VAL A 313 -51.70 18.72 14.24
C VAL A 313 -50.42 19.05 14.98
N TRP A 314 -50.55 19.79 16.09
CA TRP A 314 -49.44 20.21 16.94
C TRP A 314 -49.33 19.35 18.19
N THR A 315 -48.15 18.80 18.43
CA THR A 315 -47.85 17.95 19.59
C THR A 315 -46.90 18.66 20.53
N ASN A 316 -47.12 18.57 21.84
CA ASN A 316 -46.27 19.21 22.84
C ASN A 316 -44.98 18.42 23.06
N LEU A 317 -43.85 19.12 23.11
CA LEU A 317 -42.58 18.60 23.58
C LEU A 317 -42.49 18.74 25.10
N SER A 318 -41.79 17.81 25.73
CA SER A 318 -41.60 17.80 27.17
C SER A 318 -40.30 18.51 27.58
N PHE A 319 -40.41 19.41 28.54
CA PHE A 319 -39.31 19.95 29.33
C PHE A 319 -39.04 18.99 30.49
N SER A 320 -38.05 18.12 30.33
CA SER A 320 -37.87 16.95 31.22
C SER A 320 -39.15 16.08 31.22
N ASN A 321 -39.99 16.19 32.25
CA ASN A 321 -41.21 15.40 32.42
C ASN A 321 -42.51 16.22 32.32
N ARG A 322 -42.45 17.50 31.92
CA ARG A 322 -43.61 18.40 31.87
C ARG A 322 -43.80 18.98 30.47
N PRO A 323 -45.03 19.10 29.94
CA PRO A 323 -45.30 19.70 28.63
C PRO A 323 -45.28 21.24 28.65
N THR A 324 -45.18 21.83 29.84
CA THR A 324 -45.17 23.29 30.06
C THR A 324 -43.86 23.72 30.70
N LEU A 325 -43.37 24.90 30.31
CA LEU A 325 -42.14 25.45 30.83
C LEU A 325 -42.26 25.70 32.35
N PRO A 326 -41.31 25.25 33.18
CA PRO A 326 -41.36 25.51 34.62
C PRO A 326 -41.09 27.00 34.92
N PRO A 327 -41.59 27.53 36.05
CA PRO A 327 -41.35 28.92 36.44
C PRO A 327 -39.88 29.16 36.83
N SER A 328 -39.33 30.32 36.44
CA SER A 328 -37.98 30.80 36.80
C SER A 328 -38.03 32.26 37.26
N PRO A 329 -38.55 32.56 38.45
CA PRO A 329 -38.77 33.94 38.93
C PRO A 329 -37.48 34.71 39.22
N SER A 330 -36.38 34.02 39.52
CA SER A 330 -35.10 34.62 39.93
C SER A 330 -33.98 34.24 38.96
N GLY A 331 -33.88 34.97 37.85
CA GLY A 331 -32.79 34.85 36.88
C GLY A 331 -33.06 33.89 35.72
N TRP A 332 -32.10 33.84 34.81
CA TRP A 332 -32.16 33.05 33.59
C TRP A 332 -31.86 31.57 33.88
N SER A 333 -32.76 30.71 33.43
CA SER A 333 -32.65 29.26 33.46
C SER A 333 -32.49 28.71 32.04
N ASN A 334 -31.76 27.60 31.89
CA ASN A 334 -31.61 26.92 30.61
C ASN A 334 -32.61 25.76 30.51
N ALA A 335 -33.35 25.69 29.41
CA ALA A 335 -34.17 24.56 29.03
C ALA A 335 -33.45 23.72 27.97
N THR A 336 -33.58 22.40 28.07
CA THR A 336 -33.15 21.46 27.03
C THR A 336 -34.34 20.55 26.70
N VAL A 337 -34.65 20.45 25.41
CA VAL A 337 -35.75 19.67 24.88
C VAL A 337 -35.19 18.60 23.97
N ASN A 338 -35.55 17.34 24.24
CA ASN A 338 -35.17 16.22 23.41
C ASN A 338 -36.04 16.19 22.14
N LEU A 339 -35.40 16.17 20.97
CA LEU A 339 -36.06 16.13 19.67
C LEU A 339 -35.86 14.78 18.96
N THR A 340 -35.43 13.72 19.66
CA THR A 340 -35.21 12.40 19.04
C THR A 340 -36.46 11.79 18.41
N ALA A 341 -37.66 12.16 18.89
CA ALA A 341 -38.92 11.77 18.25
C ALA A 341 -39.09 12.34 16.83
N LEU A 342 -38.34 13.39 16.49
CA LEU A 342 -38.38 14.05 15.18
C LEU A 342 -37.39 13.44 14.18
N LEU A 343 -36.52 12.49 14.57
CA LEU A 343 -35.53 11.90 13.65
C LEU A 343 -36.20 11.19 12.47
N GLY A 344 -35.56 11.26 11.30
CA GLY A 344 -36.04 10.59 10.07
C GLY A 344 -37.12 11.37 9.30
N GLN A 345 -37.46 12.59 9.73
CA GLN A 345 -38.53 13.40 9.14
C GLN A 345 -38.22 14.90 9.18
N VAL A 346 -39.01 15.66 8.42
CA VAL A 346 -39.02 17.13 8.45
C VAL A 346 -40.11 17.56 9.44
N ALA A 347 -39.87 18.59 10.25
CA ALA A 347 -40.85 19.08 11.21
C ALA A 347 -40.84 20.61 11.34
N ARG A 348 -41.96 21.16 11.80
CA ARG A 348 -42.06 22.56 12.23
C ARG A 348 -42.01 22.63 13.72
N LEU A 349 -41.45 23.72 14.25
CA LEU A 349 -41.41 24.02 15.67
C LEU A 349 -42.11 25.35 15.93
N ARG A 350 -42.83 25.45 17.06
CA ARG A 350 -43.37 26.72 17.53
C ARG A 350 -43.37 26.81 19.04
N PHE A 351 -43.19 28.00 19.57
CA PHE A 351 -43.64 28.33 20.92
C PHE A 351 -45.12 28.70 20.89
N HIS A 352 -45.88 28.13 21.82
CA HIS A 352 -47.31 28.37 21.97
C HIS A 352 -47.59 28.81 23.40
N PHE A 353 -48.00 30.07 23.55
CA PHE A 353 -48.38 30.68 24.81
C PHE A 353 -49.90 30.82 24.88
N VAL A 354 -50.51 30.33 25.95
CA VAL A 354 -51.95 30.41 26.19
C VAL A 354 -52.19 30.91 27.61
N SER A 355 -53.06 31.92 27.74
CA SER A 355 -53.60 32.38 29.02
C SER A 355 -55.09 32.07 29.15
N ASP A 356 -55.52 31.65 30.33
CA ASP A 356 -56.86 31.10 30.58
C ASP A 356 -57.94 32.15 30.94
N ASN A 357 -57.65 33.43 30.67
CA ASN A 357 -58.44 34.61 31.06
C ASN A 357 -58.51 34.88 32.57
N THR A 358 -57.78 34.15 33.41
CA THR A 358 -57.80 34.30 34.86
C THR A 358 -56.40 34.55 35.45
N GLY A 359 -56.34 35.07 36.69
CA GLY A 359 -55.06 35.33 37.36
C GLY A 359 -54.46 36.72 37.11
N ARG A 360 -53.28 36.94 37.71
CA ARG A 360 -52.48 38.16 37.51
C ARG A 360 -51.48 37.88 36.40
N PRO A 361 -51.46 38.68 35.32
CA PRO A 361 -50.45 38.56 34.30
C PRO A 361 -49.03 38.66 34.85
N SER A 362 -48.14 37.87 34.27
CA SER A 362 -46.71 37.91 34.55
C SER A 362 -45.94 38.00 33.24
N ASP A 363 -44.64 37.70 33.25
CA ASP A 363 -43.80 37.74 32.05
C ASP A 363 -42.95 36.50 31.94
N VAL A 364 -42.77 36.02 30.70
CA VAL A 364 -41.79 34.99 30.35
C VAL A 364 -41.00 35.39 29.12
N PHE A 365 -39.70 35.53 29.28
CA PHE A 365 -38.78 35.91 28.21
C PHE A 365 -37.95 34.70 27.77
N ILE A 366 -37.67 34.60 26.47
CA ILE A 366 -36.89 33.52 25.85
C ILE A 366 -35.72 34.11 25.07
N ARG A 367 -34.55 33.48 25.12
CA ARG A 367 -33.39 33.79 24.28
C ARG A 367 -32.45 32.59 24.18
N ASP A 368 -31.29 32.78 23.54
CA ASP A 368 -30.27 31.78 23.28
C ASP A 368 -30.81 30.45 22.70
N PHE A 369 -31.83 30.48 21.82
CA PHE A 369 -32.29 29.24 21.17
C PHE A 369 -31.19 28.66 20.29
N ALA A 370 -30.91 27.38 20.46
CA ALA A 370 -30.06 26.61 19.59
C ALA A 370 -30.66 25.23 19.40
N LEU A 371 -30.78 24.80 18.15
CA LEU A 371 -31.16 23.46 17.76
C LEU A 371 -29.92 22.79 17.18
N GLU A 372 -29.61 21.62 17.70
CA GLU A 372 -28.49 20.79 17.26
C GLU A 372 -29.03 19.44 16.83
N ALA A 373 -28.77 19.07 15.59
CA ALA A 373 -29.17 17.80 15.00
C ALA A 373 -27.99 17.19 14.22
N PRO A 374 -26.91 16.76 14.91
CA PRO A 374 -25.72 16.25 14.24
C PRO A 374 -25.99 14.91 13.55
N ALA A 375 -25.45 14.77 12.36
CA ALA A 375 -25.40 13.53 11.61
C ALA A 375 -24.07 12.83 11.91
N SER A 376 -24.15 11.60 12.44
CA SER A 376 -22.99 10.77 12.73
C SER A 376 -23.30 9.33 12.35
N TYR A 377 -22.27 8.54 12.10
CA TYR A 377 -22.43 7.13 11.83
C TYR A 377 -22.92 6.40 13.09
N VAL A 378 -23.95 5.57 12.93
CA VAL A 378 -24.52 4.72 13.99
C VAL A 378 -24.46 3.27 13.52
N GLY A 379 -23.61 2.47 14.13
CA GLY A 379 -23.42 1.04 13.82
C GLY A 379 -22.00 0.59 14.15
N GLU A 380 -21.67 -0.62 13.72
CA GLU A 380 -20.32 -1.18 13.84
C GLU A 380 -19.35 -0.51 12.85
N VAL A 381 -18.27 0.05 13.39
CA VAL A 381 -17.13 0.55 12.62
C VAL A 381 -15.97 -0.43 12.74
N VAL A 382 -15.37 -0.76 11.60
CA VAL A 382 -14.15 -1.56 11.49
C VAL A 382 -13.05 -0.66 10.94
N GLN A 383 -12.02 -0.40 11.74
CA GLN A 383 -10.83 0.33 11.30
C GLN A 383 -9.73 -0.65 10.92
N SER A 384 -9.01 -0.32 9.85
CA SER A 384 -7.87 -1.08 9.36
C SER A 384 -6.81 -0.13 8.81
N ASP A 385 -5.71 0.03 9.52
CA ASP A 385 -4.64 0.94 9.11
C ASP A 385 -3.35 0.19 8.84
N ILE A 386 -2.66 0.62 7.78
CA ILE A 386 -1.35 0.12 7.36
C ILE A 386 -0.44 1.32 7.17
N HIS A 387 0.59 1.43 8.01
CA HIS A 387 1.54 2.53 7.94
C HIS A 387 2.90 1.98 7.53
N TYR A 388 3.36 2.36 6.36
CA TYR A 388 4.70 2.06 5.88
C TYR A 388 5.58 3.28 6.05
N LEU A 389 6.56 3.21 6.95
CA LEU A 389 7.41 4.34 7.28
C LEU A 389 8.87 4.00 7.00
N ILE A 390 9.50 4.82 6.16
CA ILE A 390 10.93 4.74 5.86
C ILE A 390 11.62 5.90 6.56
N GLY A 391 12.47 5.58 7.54
CA GLY A 391 13.13 6.58 8.37
C GLY A 391 13.71 6.05 9.66
N THR A 392 14.27 6.94 10.48
CA THR A 392 14.88 6.63 11.78
C THR A 392 13.91 6.65 12.96
N LEU A 393 12.63 6.89 12.66
CA LEU A 393 11.52 6.83 13.61
C LEU A 393 11.38 5.45 14.23
N SER A 394 10.66 5.42 15.34
CA SER A 394 10.38 4.18 16.04
C SER A 394 9.04 4.24 16.75
N PHE A 395 8.34 3.11 16.70
CA PHE A 395 7.22 2.79 17.57
C PHE A 395 7.68 1.91 18.73
N SER A 396 7.25 2.26 19.94
CA SER A 396 7.56 1.47 21.12
C SER A 396 6.45 1.49 22.16
N ASN A 397 6.59 0.62 23.15
CA ASN A 397 5.68 0.51 24.30
C ASN A 397 4.18 0.51 23.93
N PRO A 398 3.72 -0.41 23.06
CA PRO A 398 2.30 -0.49 22.71
C PRO A 398 1.47 -0.94 23.92
N ASP A 399 0.33 -0.29 24.11
CA ASP A 399 -0.68 -0.61 25.12
C ASP A 399 -2.00 -0.85 24.40
N VAL A 400 -2.31 -2.13 24.21
CA VAL A 400 -3.41 -2.59 23.37
C VAL A 400 -4.35 -3.42 24.23
N SER A 401 -5.56 -2.89 24.39
CA SER A 401 -6.61 -3.47 25.22
C SER A 401 -7.50 -4.42 24.42
N SER A 402 -7.88 -4.05 23.19
CA SER A 402 -8.90 -4.73 22.39
C SER A 402 -8.62 -4.82 20.89
N GLY A 403 -7.84 -3.91 20.32
CA GLY A 403 -7.42 -3.95 18.92
C GLY A 403 -6.35 -5.00 18.62
N GLY A 404 -6.11 -5.23 17.33
CA GLY A 404 -4.99 -6.01 16.82
C GLY A 404 -3.88 -5.07 16.35
N LEU A 405 -2.68 -5.24 16.90
CA LEU A 405 -1.49 -4.46 16.52
C LEU A 405 -0.37 -5.40 16.09
N GLN A 406 0.26 -5.10 14.96
CA GLN A 406 1.48 -5.75 14.53
C GLN A 406 2.49 -4.70 14.06
N LEU A 407 3.72 -4.84 14.56
CA LEU A 407 4.84 -3.98 14.20
C LEU A 407 5.91 -4.86 13.55
N ILE A 408 6.32 -4.49 12.34
CA ILE A 408 7.40 -5.14 11.59
C ILE A 408 8.52 -4.13 11.40
N ARG A 409 9.74 -4.48 11.81
CA ARG A 409 10.93 -3.65 11.60
C ARG A 409 11.68 -4.10 10.38
N THR A 410 12.15 -3.14 9.59
CA THR A 410 13.02 -3.35 8.44
C THR A 410 14.26 -2.48 8.57
N PRO A 411 15.36 -2.78 7.86
CA PRO A 411 16.53 -1.89 7.84
C PRO A 411 16.21 -0.47 7.33
N GLY A 412 15.12 -0.30 6.58
CA GLY A 412 14.68 1.00 6.05
C GLY A 412 13.76 1.78 6.97
N GLY A 413 13.14 1.14 7.97
CA GLY A 413 12.13 1.75 8.85
C GLY A 413 11.15 0.72 9.40
N GLU A 414 9.89 1.09 9.66
CA GLU A 414 8.89 0.23 10.30
C GLU A 414 7.59 0.17 9.49
N LEU A 415 6.92 -0.99 9.58
CA LEU A 415 5.56 -1.21 9.08
C LEU A 415 4.66 -1.47 10.29
N LEU A 416 3.70 -0.59 10.52
CA LEU A 416 2.70 -0.71 11.57
C LEU A 416 1.38 -1.12 10.94
N THR A 417 0.77 -2.20 11.42
CA THR A 417 -0.61 -2.54 11.08
C THR A 417 -1.46 -2.53 12.34
N TYR A 418 -2.61 -1.86 12.26
CA TYR A 418 -3.56 -1.74 13.35
C TYR A 418 -4.97 -2.00 12.84
N GLY A 419 -5.78 -2.70 13.64
CA GLY A 419 -7.20 -2.87 13.33
C GLY A 419 -8.02 -3.01 14.58
N THR A 420 -9.20 -2.40 14.60
CA THR A 420 -10.12 -2.47 15.74
C THR A 420 -11.57 -2.37 15.29
N ARG A 421 -12.49 -2.80 16.15
CA ARG A 421 -13.94 -2.77 15.92
C ARG A 421 -14.64 -2.12 17.09
N TRP A 422 -15.58 -1.22 16.82
CA TRP A 422 -16.39 -0.58 17.86
C TRP A 422 -17.79 -0.26 17.37
N GLU A 423 -18.74 -0.23 18.30
CA GLU A 423 -20.13 0.15 18.05
C GLU A 423 -20.64 1.01 19.21
N GLY A 424 -21.17 2.21 18.91
CA GLY A 424 -21.85 3.09 19.87
C GLY A 424 -21.01 3.69 21.00
N SER A 425 -19.88 3.07 21.37
CA SER A 425 -18.92 3.50 22.38
C SER A 425 -17.76 4.26 21.75
N PRO A 426 -17.05 5.14 22.49
CA PRO A 426 -15.78 5.67 22.04
C PRO A 426 -14.84 4.50 21.67
N PRO A 427 -14.01 4.67 20.63
CA PRO A 427 -13.12 3.61 20.19
C PRO A 427 -12.14 3.21 21.29
N ALA A 428 -11.54 2.03 21.16
CA ALA A 428 -10.56 1.51 22.11
C ALA A 428 -9.44 2.53 22.37
N ASN A 429 -9.08 2.74 23.65
CA ASN A 429 -7.98 3.61 24.03
C ASN A 429 -6.62 2.91 23.86
N ASP A 430 -6.43 2.31 22.69
CA ASP A 430 -5.21 1.62 22.33
C ASP A 430 -4.18 2.67 21.89
N THR A 431 -2.99 2.60 22.49
CA THR A 431 -1.97 3.64 22.32
C THR A 431 -0.60 3.04 22.02
N ILE A 432 0.23 3.84 21.38
CA ILE A 432 1.63 3.51 21.12
C ILE A 432 2.51 4.73 21.33
N GLN A 433 3.75 4.54 21.76
CA GLN A 433 4.73 5.63 21.76
C GLN A 433 5.26 5.81 20.35
N PHE A 434 5.16 7.04 19.83
CA PHE A 434 5.76 7.45 18.57
C PHE A 434 6.92 8.41 18.85
N ARG A 435 8.07 8.18 18.20
CA ARG A 435 9.23 9.06 18.20
C ARG A 435 9.83 9.16 16.82
N THR A 436 10.17 10.38 16.38
CA THR A 436 10.87 10.59 15.09
C THR A 436 12.31 10.09 15.13
N PHE A 437 12.92 10.03 16.30
CA PHE A 437 14.20 9.38 16.53
C PHE A 437 14.34 8.92 17.99
N ASP A 438 14.72 7.66 18.18
CA ASP A 438 15.18 7.14 19.46
C ASP A 438 16.33 6.16 19.22
N ILE A 439 17.46 6.36 19.89
CA ILE A 439 18.62 5.47 19.79
C ILE A 439 18.25 4.05 20.22
N LEU A 440 17.38 3.92 21.22
CA LEU A 440 17.04 2.63 21.82
C LEU A 440 16.12 1.80 20.94
N ASP A 441 15.19 2.45 20.24
CA ASP A 441 14.17 1.79 19.42
C ASP A 441 14.40 1.98 17.90
N SER A 442 15.47 2.67 17.49
CA SER A 442 15.82 2.89 16.08
C SER A 442 16.02 1.56 15.33
N PRO A 443 15.25 1.30 14.26
CA PRO A 443 15.35 0.07 13.47
C PRO A 443 16.77 -0.17 12.92
N GLN A 444 17.43 0.89 12.44
CA GLN A 444 18.78 0.82 11.86
C GLN A 444 19.83 0.41 12.90
N ILE A 445 19.73 0.96 14.11
CA ILE A 445 20.67 0.65 15.20
C ILE A 445 20.45 -0.80 15.67
N LEU A 446 19.20 -1.20 15.87
CA LEU A 446 18.84 -2.56 16.23
C LEU A 446 19.27 -3.58 15.17
N PHE A 447 19.21 -3.21 13.88
CA PHE A 447 19.72 -4.02 12.77
C PHE A 447 21.23 -4.21 12.86
N GLY A 448 21.98 -3.13 13.11
CA GLY A 448 23.42 -3.19 13.32
C GLY A 448 23.79 -4.10 14.49
N VAL A 449 23.08 -3.99 15.60
CA VAL A 449 23.26 -4.85 16.78
C VAL A 449 22.95 -6.31 16.47
N MET A 450 21.88 -6.58 15.72
CA MET A 450 21.57 -7.93 15.24
C MET A 450 22.71 -8.52 14.40
N LEU A 451 23.23 -7.76 13.43
CA LEU A 451 24.33 -8.21 12.56
C LEU A 451 25.60 -8.50 13.36
N VAL A 452 25.98 -7.60 14.28
CA VAL A 452 27.16 -7.81 15.14
C VAL A 452 26.98 -9.03 16.03
N ALA A 453 25.80 -9.22 16.63
CA ALA A 453 25.53 -10.38 17.47
C ALA A 453 25.53 -11.69 16.65
N ALA A 454 24.88 -11.71 15.48
CA ALA A 454 24.84 -12.89 14.61
C ALA A 454 26.23 -13.27 14.07
N TYR A 455 27.00 -12.27 13.64
CA TYR A 455 28.39 -12.45 13.25
C TYR A 455 29.24 -12.93 14.44
N GLY A 456 29.05 -12.34 15.62
CA GLY A 456 29.71 -12.72 16.86
C GLY A 456 29.48 -14.17 17.23
N ILE A 457 28.22 -14.64 17.22
CA ILE A 457 27.86 -16.05 17.46
C ILE A 457 28.61 -16.96 16.47
N SER A 458 28.53 -16.65 15.17
CA SER A 458 29.17 -17.46 14.13
C SER A 458 30.70 -17.52 14.29
N ARG A 459 31.34 -16.35 14.46
CA ARG A 459 32.79 -16.19 14.57
C ARG A 459 33.34 -16.82 15.85
N MET A 460 32.71 -16.61 17.00
CA MET A 460 33.16 -17.16 18.28
C MET A 460 33.05 -18.69 18.31
N GLN A 461 31.96 -19.25 17.76
CA GLN A 461 31.80 -20.71 17.67
C GLN A 461 32.81 -21.33 16.71
N GLN A 462 33.08 -20.67 15.58
CA GLN A 462 34.10 -21.09 14.61
C GLN A 462 35.50 -21.05 15.21
N ALA A 463 35.88 -19.94 15.84
CA ALA A 463 37.18 -19.76 16.48
C ALA A 463 37.40 -20.78 17.61
N ALA A 464 36.37 -21.06 18.42
CA ALA A 464 36.45 -22.08 19.48
C ALA A 464 36.73 -23.49 18.92
N TYR A 465 36.17 -23.82 17.74
CA TYR A 465 36.48 -25.08 17.05
C TYR A 465 37.88 -25.09 16.42
N GLU A 466 38.32 -23.98 15.84
CA GLU A 466 39.67 -23.85 15.27
C GLU A 466 40.74 -24.03 16.34
N THR A 467 40.62 -23.33 17.48
CA THR A 467 41.51 -23.51 18.63
C THR A 467 41.49 -24.95 19.15
N TYR A 468 40.31 -25.59 19.18
CA TYR A 468 40.17 -27.00 19.56
C TYR A 468 40.91 -27.94 18.61
N ARG A 469 40.83 -27.68 17.30
CA ARG A 469 41.52 -28.47 16.26
C ARG A 469 43.03 -28.24 16.27
N GLU A 470 43.47 -27.00 16.46
CA GLU A 470 44.89 -26.62 16.46
C GLU A 470 45.65 -27.15 17.67
N ALA A 471 44.97 -27.27 18.82
CA ALA A 471 45.53 -27.82 20.05
C ALA A 471 45.84 -29.33 19.97
N HIS A 472 45.41 -30.02 18.91
CA HIS A 472 45.81 -31.41 18.62
C HIS A 472 46.97 -31.43 17.61
N GLU A 473 47.92 -32.36 17.80
CA GLU A 473 49.02 -32.59 16.86
C GLU A 473 48.48 -32.92 15.46
N ALA A 474 49.27 -32.59 14.42
CA ALA A 474 48.85 -32.65 13.02
C ALA A 474 48.29 -34.02 12.60
N ILE A 475 48.77 -35.11 13.21
CA ILE A 475 48.36 -36.49 12.97
C ILE A 475 46.91 -36.75 13.41
N TYR A 476 46.45 -36.12 14.49
CA TYR A 476 45.10 -36.33 15.03
C TYR A 476 44.06 -35.36 14.46
N ARG A 477 44.48 -34.24 13.84
CA ARG A 477 43.60 -33.20 13.26
C ARG A 477 42.52 -33.71 12.28
N PRO A 478 42.74 -34.75 11.46
CA PRO A 478 41.71 -35.30 10.56
C PRO A 478 40.55 -35.98 11.31
N GLY A 479 40.79 -36.53 12.50
CA GLY A 479 39.78 -37.21 13.33
C GLY A 479 38.98 -36.25 14.23
N VAL A 480 39.38 -34.98 14.31
CA VAL A 480 38.71 -33.97 15.13
C VAL A 480 37.53 -33.38 14.36
N HIS A 481 36.31 -33.70 14.78
CA HIS A 481 35.08 -33.25 14.11
C HIS A 481 34.30 -32.18 14.89
N ARG A 482 33.62 -31.30 14.15
CA ARG A 482 32.70 -30.31 14.71
C ARG A 482 31.53 -30.98 15.42
N THR A 483 31.25 -30.55 16.65
CA THR A 483 30.05 -31.00 17.37
C THR A 483 28.81 -30.35 16.73
N LYS A 484 28.08 -31.13 15.92
CA LYS A 484 26.96 -30.62 15.10
C LYS A 484 25.86 -29.93 15.91
N TRP A 485 25.57 -30.37 17.15
CA TRP A 485 24.52 -29.76 17.96
C TRP A 485 24.87 -28.35 18.47
N VAL A 486 26.12 -28.09 18.85
CA VAL A 486 26.56 -26.77 19.36
C VAL A 486 26.52 -25.70 18.27
N HIS A 487 26.93 -26.05 17.04
CA HIS A 487 26.79 -25.12 15.92
C HIS A 487 25.33 -24.97 15.44
N ARG A 488 24.48 -25.99 15.66
CA ARG A 488 23.04 -25.85 15.38
C ARG A 488 22.36 -24.93 16.38
N SER A 489 22.70 -24.97 17.66
CA SER A 489 22.12 -24.04 18.65
C SER A 489 22.49 -22.59 18.33
N GLY A 490 23.73 -22.34 17.85
CA GLY A 490 24.12 -21.03 17.33
C GLY A 490 23.26 -20.56 16.16
N LYS A 491 23.02 -21.43 15.18
CA LYS A 491 22.12 -21.12 14.04
C LYS A 491 20.68 -20.85 14.47
N VAL A 492 20.15 -21.64 15.41
CA VAL A 492 18.79 -21.44 15.95
C VAL A 492 18.70 -20.10 16.68
N ALA A 493 19.70 -19.75 17.50
CA ALA A 493 19.74 -18.46 18.18
C ALA A 493 19.85 -17.28 17.22
N ILE A 494 20.64 -17.39 16.15
CA ILE A 494 20.68 -16.38 15.07
C ILE A 494 19.30 -16.24 14.43
N GLY A 495 18.64 -17.35 14.08
CA GLY A 495 17.28 -17.33 13.53
C GLY A 495 16.27 -16.68 14.47
N LEU A 496 16.37 -16.93 15.78
CA LEU A 496 15.52 -16.30 16.79
C LEU A 496 15.78 -14.79 16.90
N LEU A 497 17.05 -14.35 16.92
CA LEU A 497 17.38 -12.93 16.94
C LEU A 497 16.85 -12.20 15.70
N ILE A 498 17.00 -12.81 14.52
CA ILE A 498 16.43 -12.29 13.27
C ILE A 498 14.91 -12.15 13.37
N LEU A 499 14.21 -13.19 13.86
CA LEU A 499 12.77 -13.15 14.05
C LEU A 499 12.34 -12.03 15.00
N LEU A 500 12.99 -11.91 16.17
CA LEU A 500 12.65 -10.90 17.18
C LEU A 500 13.00 -9.47 16.74
N TYR A 501 13.99 -9.32 15.85
CA TYR A 501 14.28 -8.04 15.21
C TYR A 501 13.16 -7.65 14.24
N PHE A 502 12.87 -8.50 13.24
CA PHE A 502 11.90 -8.17 12.20
C PHE A 502 10.48 -8.06 12.76
N ILE A 503 10.15 -8.83 13.81
CA ILE A 503 8.79 -8.93 14.32
C ILE A 503 8.82 -8.86 15.85
N PRO A 504 9.00 -7.65 16.43
CA PRO A 504 9.04 -7.47 17.89
C PRO A 504 7.75 -7.90 18.60
N THR A 505 6.64 -7.98 17.88
CA THR A 505 5.33 -8.44 18.36
C THR A 505 5.09 -9.94 18.15
N ALA A 506 6.11 -10.73 17.76
CA ALA A 506 5.93 -12.15 17.42
C ALA A 506 5.25 -12.99 18.51
N PHE A 507 5.41 -12.62 19.78
CA PHE A 507 4.78 -13.34 20.90
C PHE A 507 3.29 -13.01 21.08
N LEU A 508 2.81 -11.86 20.61
CA LEU A 508 1.39 -11.47 20.68
C LEU A 508 0.52 -12.47 19.90
N VAL A 509 1.02 -12.98 18.77
CA VAL A 509 0.36 -14.00 17.95
C VAL A 509 0.21 -15.33 18.70
N THR A 510 1.10 -15.62 19.65
CA THR A 510 1.04 -16.83 20.50
C THR A 510 0.21 -16.66 21.77
N GLY A 511 -0.51 -15.54 21.92
CA GLY A 511 -1.31 -15.20 23.09
C GLY A 511 -0.52 -14.59 24.26
N PHE A 512 0.81 -14.49 24.12
CA PHE A 512 1.67 -13.82 25.10
C PHE A 512 1.81 -12.34 24.74
N ARG A 513 1.32 -11.44 25.59
CA ARG A 513 1.43 -9.98 25.40
C ARG A 513 2.83 -9.45 25.73
N VAL A 514 3.87 -10.07 25.15
CA VAL A 514 5.27 -9.66 25.32
C VAL A 514 5.74 -9.03 24.03
N VAL A 515 6.06 -7.73 24.09
CA VAL A 515 6.69 -7.00 22.99
C VAL A 515 8.17 -6.84 23.28
N VAL A 516 9.01 -7.24 22.34
CA VAL A 516 10.45 -7.03 22.46
C VAL A 516 10.76 -5.59 22.11
N SER A 517 10.81 -4.73 23.13
CA SER A 517 11.26 -3.34 22.98
C SER A 517 12.71 -3.31 22.48
N GLY A 518 13.11 -2.20 21.85
CA GLY A 518 14.47 -2.00 21.40
C GLY A 518 15.47 -2.10 22.55
N LEU A 519 15.15 -1.54 23.72
CA LEU A 519 15.95 -1.71 24.94
C LEU A 519 16.16 -3.19 25.31
N VAL A 520 15.10 -4.00 25.32
CA VAL A 520 15.23 -5.44 25.61
C VAL A 520 16.10 -6.13 24.56
N TYR A 521 15.93 -5.77 23.29
CA TYR A 521 16.70 -6.36 22.19
C TYR A 521 18.20 -5.99 22.26
N LEU A 522 18.51 -4.73 22.61
CA LEU A 522 19.87 -4.22 22.78
C LEU A 522 20.68 -5.00 23.81
N PHE A 523 20.04 -5.48 24.89
CA PHE A 523 20.69 -6.34 25.88
C PHE A 523 20.64 -7.82 25.48
N LEU A 524 19.52 -8.30 24.96
CA LEU A 524 19.33 -9.71 24.61
C LEU A 524 20.35 -10.19 23.58
N ALA A 525 20.53 -9.45 22.48
CA ALA A 525 21.40 -9.83 21.38
C ALA A 525 22.88 -10.07 21.80
N PRO A 526 23.56 -9.12 22.48
CA PRO A 526 24.93 -9.33 22.91
C PRO A 526 25.04 -10.38 24.03
N ILE A 527 24.07 -10.47 24.95
CA ILE A 527 24.07 -11.49 26.00
C ILE A 527 24.00 -12.90 25.38
N VAL A 528 23.10 -13.12 24.42
CA VAL A 528 22.98 -14.40 23.72
C VAL A 528 24.29 -14.74 22.98
N ALA A 529 24.91 -13.76 22.33
CA ALA A 529 26.19 -13.94 21.65
C ALA A 529 27.31 -14.35 22.63
N LEU A 530 27.42 -13.66 23.78
CA LEU A 530 28.40 -13.97 24.81
C LEU A 530 28.18 -15.35 25.44
N VAL A 531 26.94 -15.67 25.83
CA VAL A 531 26.60 -16.96 26.47
C VAL A 531 26.90 -18.13 25.52
N LEU A 532 26.51 -18.04 24.25
CA LEU A 532 26.80 -19.08 23.28
C LEU A 532 28.30 -19.18 22.97
N GLY A 533 29.00 -18.05 22.84
CA GLY A 533 30.44 -18.02 22.61
C GLY A 533 31.23 -18.65 23.76
N LEU A 534 30.97 -18.22 24.99
CA LEU A 534 31.61 -18.75 26.21
C LEU A 534 31.22 -20.22 26.46
N GLY A 535 29.95 -20.58 26.26
CA GLY A 535 29.46 -21.94 26.38
C GLY A 535 30.13 -22.89 25.38
N THR A 536 30.29 -22.46 24.13
CA THR A 536 30.97 -23.23 23.08
C THR A 536 32.46 -23.40 23.40
N ARG A 537 33.13 -22.34 23.87
CA ARG A 537 34.54 -22.41 24.31
C ARG A 537 34.71 -23.35 25.50
N ARG A 538 33.84 -23.29 26.50
CA ARG A 538 33.85 -24.20 27.66
C ARG A 538 33.61 -25.65 27.26
N HIS A 539 32.69 -25.89 26.32
CA HIS A 539 32.40 -27.21 25.79
C HIS A 539 33.63 -27.83 25.10
N TYR A 540 34.25 -27.12 24.16
CA TYR A 540 35.44 -27.64 23.47
C TYR A 540 36.67 -27.77 24.39
N ARG A 541 36.84 -26.87 25.38
CA ARG A 541 37.86 -27.03 26.44
C ARG A 541 37.68 -28.30 27.26
N ARG A 542 36.44 -28.67 27.62
CA ARG A 542 36.18 -29.94 28.32
C ARG A 542 36.50 -31.15 27.44
N ARG A 543 36.26 -31.06 26.14
CA ARG A 543 36.60 -32.11 25.17
C ARG A 543 38.10 -32.25 24.91
N LEU A 544 38.90 -31.20 25.07
CA LEU A 544 40.35 -31.27 25.00
C LEU A 544 40.96 -32.18 26.08
N ALA A 545 40.30 -32.31 27.23
CA ALA A 545 40.74 -33.21 28.29
C ALA A 545 40.51 -34.70 27.99
N GLN A 546 39.86 -35.02 26.87
CA GLN A 546 39.60 -36.40 26.42
C GLN A 546 40.39 -36.64 25.12
N PRO A 547 41.44 -37.48 25.13
CA PRO A 547 42.26 -37.69 23.93
C PRO A 547 41.44 -38.36 22.81
N PRO A 548 41.52 -37.88 21.56
CA PRO A 548 40.86 -38.52 20.44
C PRO A 548 41.56 -39.83 20.06
N SER A 549 40.80 -40.80 19.56
CA SER A 549 41.35 -42.04 18.98
C SER A 549 42.19 -41.71 17.74
N PRO A 550 43.38 -42.31 17.57
CA PRO A 550 44.20 -42.11 16.37
C PRO A 550 43.41 -42.47 15.11
N ALA A 551 43.53 -41.63 14.07
CA ALA A 551 42.99 -41.95 12.76
C ALA A 551 43.79 -43.12 12.18
N VAL A 552 43.22 -44.33 12.21
CA VAL A 552 43.76 -45.48 11.48
C VAL A 552 43.70 -45.14 9.99
N ARG A 553 44.87 -45.04 9.37
CA ARG A 553 45.03 -44.91 7.93
C ARG A 553 44.71 -46.29 7.35
N GLU A 554 43.49 -46.50 6.87
CA GLU A 554 43.22 -47.63 5.98
C GLU A 554 43.94 -47.34 4.66
N GLU A 555 45.03 -48.06 4.41
CA GLU A 555 45.69 -48.14 3.11
C GLU A 555 44.71 -48.77 2.11
N GLY A 556 43.99 -47.93 1.36
CA GLY A 556 43.28 -48.37 0.16
C GLY A 556 44.29 -48.86 -0.89
N PRO A 557 43.96 -49.88 -1.70
CA PRO A 557 44.92 -50.56 -2.55
C PRO A 557 45.46 -49.61 -3.63
N LEU A 558 46.79 -49.51 -3.68
CA LEU A 558 47.54 -48.86 -4.75
C LEU A 558 47.27 -49.59 -6.07
N VAL A 559 46.54 -48.94 -6.98
CA VAL A 559 46.43 -49.40 -8.37
C VAL A 559 47.77 -49.14 -9.06
N HIS A 560 48.62 -50.17 -9.10
CA HIS A 560 49.78 -50.22 -9.98
C HIS A 560 49.30 -50.19 -11.43
N LYS A 561 49.58 -49.09 -12.13
CA LYS A 561 49.40 -49.03 -13.59
C LYS A 561 50.54 -49.83 -14.23
N VAL A 562 50.28 -51.10 -14.54
CA VAL A 562 51.17 -51.96 -15.31
C VAL A 562 51.25 -51.39 -16.73
N VAL A 563 52.44 -50.95 -17.14
CA VAL A 563 52.76 -50.66 -18.54
C VAL A 563 53.21 -51.96 -19.17
N LEU A 564 52.43 -52.49 -20.12
CA LEU A 564 52.85 -53.54 -21.03
C LEU A 564 53.55 -52.91 -22.25
N PRO A 565 54.62 -53.53 -22.79
CA PRO A 565 55.33 -53.02 -23.96
C PRO A 565 54.52 -53.27 -25.25
N PRO A 566 54.63 -52.39 -26.27
CA PRO A 566 53.96 -52.60 -27.55
C PRO A 566 54.68 -53.65 -28.40
N PRO A 567 53.95 -54.49 -29.15
CA PRO A 567 54.53 -55.38 -30.15
C PRO A 567 54.99 -54.58 -31.37
N SER A 568 56.15 -54.96 -31.89
CA SER A 568 56.72 -54.52 -33.14
C SER A 568 56.03 -55.18 -34.34
N GLY A 569 55.79 -54.37 -35.38
CA GLY A 569 55.79 -54.81 -36.76
C GLY A 569 54.42 -54.99 -37.42
N ALA A 570 53.99 -53.98 -38.18
CA ALA A 570 53.40 -54.16 -39.51
C ALA A 570 53.40 -52.81 -40.24
N THR A 571 54.18 -52.75 -41.30
CA THR A 571 54.26 -51.70 -42.31
C THR A 571 52.92 -51.55 -43.06
N SER A 572 52.45 -50.32 -43.21
CA SER A 572 51.57 -49.94 -44.31
C SER A 572 51.97 -48.54 -44.79
N ALA A 573 52.38 -48.47 -46.06
CA ALA A 573 52.64 -47.22 -46.76
C ALA A 573 51.38 -46.33 -46.73
N ALA A 574 51.50 -45.16 -46.11
CA ALA A 574 50.52 -44.08 -46.14
C ALA A 574 51.22 -42.86 -46.79
N GLY A 575 50.52 -42.15 -47.66
CA GLY A 575 51.12 -41.12 -48.51
C GLY A 575 51.76 -39.99 -47.69
N ALA A 576 52.93 -39.52 -48.13
CA ALA A 576 53.56 -38.35 -47.53
C ALA A 576 52.81 -37.08 -47.97
N ILE A 577 52.36 -36.26 -47.01
CA ILE A 577 51.63 -35.00 -47.26
C ILE A 577 52.62 -33.83 -47.49
N GLY A 578 53.89 -33.97 -47.09
CA GLY A 578 54.94 -32.97 -47.32
C GLY A 578 56.17 -33.16 -46.43
N GLN A 579 57.09 -32.20 -46.43
CA GLN A 579 58.28 -32.20 -45.56
C GLN A 579 58.22 -31.09 -44.51
N CYS A 580 58.54 -31.43 -43.26
CA CYS A 580 58.62 -30.47 -42.16
C CYS A 580 59.84 -29.55 -42.34
N THR A 581 59.60 -28.24 -42.47
CA THR A 581 60.67 -27.24 -42.72
C THR A 581 61.61 -26.98 -41.54
N HIS A 582 61.28 -27.46 -40.32
CA HIS A 582 62.16 -27.32 -39.15
C HIS A 582 63.11 -28.52 -38.94
N CYS A 583 62.60 -29.75 -39.10
CA CYS A 583 63.39 -30.96 -38.85
C CYS A 583 63.72 -31.76 -40.12
N LEU A 584 63.29 -31.27 -41.28
CA LEU A 584 63.55 -31.82 -42.62
C LEU A 584 63.12 -33.29 -42.81
N ARG A 585 62.17 -33.74 -41.99
CA ARG A 585 61.60 -35.10 -42.06
C ARG A 585 60.25 -35.06 -42.76
N GLU A 586 59.95 -36.11 -43.51
CA GLU A 586 58.65 -36.31 -44.17
C GLU A 586 57.53 -36.42 -43.15
N ILE A 587 56.38 -35.84 -43.49
CA ILE A 587 55.16 -35.83 -42.70
C ILE A 587 54.22 -36.88 -43.30
N GLY A 588 53.90 -37.92 -42.53
CA GLY A 588 52.98 -38.97 -42.95
C GLY A 588 51.51 -38.53 -42.92
N GLU A 589 50.65 -39.22 -43.68
CA GLU A 589 49.21 -38.92 -43.83
C GLU A 589 48.43 -38.86 -42.50
N GLY A 590 48.92 -39.51 -41.45
CA GLY A 590 48.33 -39.54 -40.11
C GLY A 590 49.02 -38.65 -39.07
N ASP A 591 50.10 -37.94 -39.43
CA ASP A 591 50.84 -37.13 -38.47
C ASP A 591 50.19 -35.75 -38.29
N PRO A 592 50.03 -35.26 -37.03
CA PRO A 592 49.45 -33.95 -36.79
C PRO A 592 50.40 -32.85 -37.31
N THR A 593 49.92 -32.09 -38.28
CA THR A 593 50.64 -30.98 -38.93
C THR A 593 50.22 -29.61 -38.42
N TYR A 594 51.13 -28.65 -38.51
CA TYR A 594 50.84 -27.23 -38.41
C TYR A 594 51.28 -26.53 -39.69
N GLU A 595 50.36 -25.87 -40.38
CA GLU A 595 50.64 -25.11 -41.60
C GLU A 595 50.62 -23.61 -41.27
N CYS A 596 51.70 -22.92 -41.63
CA CYS A 596 51.79 -21.48 -41.44
C CYS A 596 51.05 -20.76 -42.59
N THR A 597 50.58 -19.54 -42.36
CA THR A 597 49.93 -18.69 -43.37
C THR A 597 50.77 -18.40 -44.62
N CYS A 598 52.09 -18.67 -44.59
CA CYS A 598 52.97 -18.59 -45.74
C CYS A 598 53.10 -19.91 -46.53
N GLY A 599 52.31 -20.94 -46.19
CA GLY A 599 52.23 -22.21 -46.92
C GLY A 599 53.29 -23.26 -46.55
N VAL A 600 54.06 -23.06 -45.47
CA VAL A 600 55.02 -24.07 -44.98
C VAL A 600 54.43 -24.91 -43.86
N SER A 601 54.72 -26.21 -43.89
CA SER A 601 54.23 -27.20 -42.93
C SER A 601 55.32 -27.64 -41.95
N TYR A 602 54.90 -27.93 -40.72
CA TYR A 602 55.71 -28.44 -39.62
C TYR A 602 55.01 -29.63 -38.96
N HIS A 603 55.79 -30.55 -38.37
CA HIS A 603 55.24 -31.44 -37.34
C HIS A 603 54.70 -30.60 -36.19
N ARG A 604 53.54 -30.96 -35.64
CA ARG A 604 52.94 -30.22 -34.52
C ARG A 604 53.87 -30.13 -33.31
N SER A 605 54.67 -31.16 -33.04
CA SER A 605 55.71 -31.14 -32.00
C SER A 605 56.83 -30.14 -32.31
N CYS A 606 57.26 -30.02 -33.57
CA CYS A 606 58.26 -29.03 -34.00
C CYS A 606 57.71 -27.60 -33.98
N ALA A 607 56.43 -27.40 -34.30
CA ALA A 607 55.78 -26.09 -34.22
C ALA A 607 55.68 -25.59 -32.77
N MET A 608 55.44 -26.50 -31.80
CA MET A 608 55.41 -26.13 -30.37
C MET A 608 56.76 -25.66 -29.83
N SER A 609 57.88 -26.10 -30.42
CA SER A 609 59.22 -25.63 -30.04
C SER A 609 59.61 -24.29 -30.68
N LEU A 610 58.81 -23.76 -31.60
CA LEU A 610 59.10 -22.53 -32.34
C LEU A 610 58.15 -21.40 -31.92
N THR A 611 58.70 -20.26 -31.50
CA THR A 611 57.91 -19.04 -31.21
C THR A 611 57.54 -18.27 -32.48
N ARG A 612 58.25 -18.47 -33.59
CA ARG A 612 58.03 -17.82 -34.89
C ARG A 612 58.32 -18.80 -36.03
N CYS A 613 57.60 -18.67 -37.15
CA CYS A 613 57.85 -19.43 -38.37
C CYS A 613 59.26 -19.13 -38.90
N SER A 614 60.03 -20.17 -39.25
CA SER A 614 61.40 -20.00 -39.76
C SER A 614 61.46 -19.42 -41.18
N ASN A 615 60.35 -19.43 -41.94
CA ASN A 615 60.29 -18.88 -43.29
C ASN A 615 59.78 -17.43 -43.33
N CYS A 616 58.63 -17.13 -42.71
CA CYS A 616 58.01 -15.79 -42.78
C CYS A 616 58.08 -14.99 -41.47
N HIS A 617 58.69 -15.54 -40.42
CA HIS A 617 58.83 -14.94 -39.08
C HIS A 617 57.54 -14.54 -38.35
N THR A 618 56.36 -14.91 -38.88
CA THR A 618 55.07 -14.72 -38.20
C THR A 618 54.99 -15.56 -36.92
N SER A 619 54.43 -15.00 -35.85
CA SER A 619 54.34 -15.65 -34.53
C SER A 619 53.42 -16.87 -34.56
N ILE A 620 53.92 -18.01 -34.06
CA ILE A 620 53.12 -19.22 -33.89
C ILE A 620 52.49 -19.15 -32.49
N ALA A 621 51.24 -18.70 -32.39
CA ALA A 621 50.60 -18.53 -31.09
C ALA A 621 50.22 -19.91 -30.49
N PRO A 622 50.66 -20.25 -29.26
CA PRO A 622 50.36 -21.55 -28.63
C PRO A 622 48.86 -21.76 -28.36
N THR A 623 48.04 -20.71 -28.44
CA THR A 623 46.58 -20.76 -28.30
C THR A 623 45.88 -21.35 -29.53
N VAL A 624 46.51 -21.34 -30.71
CA VAL A 624 45.91 -21.78 -31.99
C VAL A 624 46.01 -23.31 -32.19
N LEU A 625 46.80 -24.01 -31.36
CA LEU A 625 47.01 -25.46 -31.44
C LEU A 625 46.16 -26.28 -30.44
N ARG A 626 45.14 -25.72 -29.80
CA ARG A 626 44.10 -26.52 -29.13
C ARG A 626 42.90 -26.66 -30.07
N GLY A 627 42.88 -27.75 -30.85
CA GLY A 627 41.62 -28.23 -31.41
C GLY A 627 40.63 -28.41 -30.27
N ARG A 628 39.58 -27.59 -30.24
CA ARG A 628 38.53 -27.68 -29.22
C ARG A 628 37.85 -29.03 -29.39
N LYS A 629 37.77 -29.80 -28.31
CA LYS A 629 37.08 -31.10 -28.29
C LYS A 629 35.60 -30.84 -28.61
N GLN A 630 34.97 -31.72 -29.38
CA GLN A 630 33.53 -31.63 -29.64
C GLN A 630 32.78 -32.36 -28.52
N VAL A 631 31.72 -31.74 -27.98
CA VAL A 631 30.87 -32.28 -26.92
C VAL A 631 29.48 -32.49 -27.51
N SER A 632 28.91 -33.68 -27.32
CA SER A 632 27.54 -33.99 -27.74
C SER A 632 26.52 -33.52 -26.68
N LEU A 633 25.55 -32.71 -27.10
CA LEU A 633 24.43 -32.22 -26.30
C LEU A 633 23.12 -32.70 -26.93
N ARG A 634 22.18 -33.17 -26.11
CA ARG A 634 20.86 -33.57 -26.58
C ARG A 634 19.96 -32.34 -26.66
N CYS A 635 19.36 -32.09 -27.82
CA CYS A 635 18.41 -31.00 -28.00
C CYS A 635 17.13 -31.28 -27.19
N GLU A 636 16.72 -30.36 -26.32
CA GLU A 636 15.50 -30.52 -25.52
C GLU A 636 14.22 -30.32 -26.35
N SER A 637 14.30 -29.61 -27.47
CA SER A 637 13.15 -29.35 -28.36
C SER A 637 12.78 -30.55 -29.24
N CYS A 638 13.75 -31.30 -29.77
CA CYS A 638 13.48 -32.44 -30.68
C CYS A 638 14.10 -33.78 -30.23
N GLY A 639 14.93 -33.78 -29.19
CA GLY A 639 15.57 -34.98 -28.66
C GLY A 639 16.84 -35.44 -29.39
N GLU A 640 17.24 -34.77 -30.48
CA GLU A 640 18.38 -35.12 -31.34
C GLU A 640 19.72 -34.71 -30.72
N ASN A 641 20.76 -35.53 -30.86
CA ASN A 641 22.09 -35.22 -30.32
C ASN A 641 22.88 -34.32 -31.28
N GLN A 642 23.25 -33.13 -30.81
CA GLN A 642 24.05 -32.15 -31.55
C GLN A 642 25.47 -32.08 -31.00
N THR A 643 26.45 -31.92 -31.88
CA THR A 643 27.86 -31.76 -31.49
C THR A 643 28.23 -30.28 -31.50
N ILE A 644 28.58 -29.72 -30.34
CA ILE A 644 29.08 -28.34 -30.22
C ILE A 644 30.54 -28.33 -29.74
N LEU A 645 31.24 -27.21 -29.93
CA LEU A 645 32.63 -27.06 -29.49
C LEU A 645 32.69 -26.89 -27.96
N GLU A 646 33.61 -27.57 -27.29
CA GLU A 646 33.84 -27.43 -25.85
C GLU A 646 34.09 -25.96 -25.48
N GLY A 647 33.20 -25.39 -24.66
CA GLY A 647 33.21 -23.96 -24.27
C GLY A 647 32.23 -23.06 -25.02
N SER A 648 31.44 -23.57 -25.97
CA SER A 648 30.30 -22.82 -26.53
C SER A 648 29.07 -22.91 -25.61
N ASP A 649 28.40 -21.77 -25.34
CA ASP A 649 27.20 -21.73 -24.50
C ASP A 649 26.06 -22.44 -25.23
N PRO A 650 25.47 -23.53 -24.69
CA PRO A 650 24.36 -24.24 -25.32
C PRO A 650 23.14 -23.34 -25.54
N ARG A 651 22.95 -22.29 -24.73
CA ARG A 651 21.86 -21.32 -24.88
C ARG A 651 22.01 -20.42 -26.11
N ALA A 652 23.19 -20.43 -26.74
CA ALA A 652 23.50 -19.68 -27.95
C ALA A 652 23.44 -20.52 -29.22
N ALA A 653 23.43 -21.85 -29.13
CA ALA A 653 23.52 -22.72 -30.30
C ALA A 653 22.13 -23.18 -30.74
N THR A 654 21.86 -23.17 -32.05
CA THR A 654 20.62 -23.67 -32.63
C THR A 654 20.78 -25.12 -33.09
N CYS A 655 19.71 -25.89 -32.97
CA CYS A 655 19.63 -27.26 -33.46
C CYS A 655 19.44 -27.24 -34.98
N PRO A 656 20.37 -27.78 -35.78
CA PRO A 656 20.23 -27.87 -37.23
C PRO A 656 19.00 -28.66 -37.68
N SER A 657 18.52 -29.58 -36.83
CA SER A 657 17.42 -30.48 -37.17
C SER A 657 16.04 -29.88 -36.94
N CYS A 658 15.87 -28.96 -35.98
CA CYS A 658 14.55 -28.40 -35.63
C CYS A 658 14.53 -26.87 -35.50
N GLY A 659 15.68 -26.20 -35.67
CA GLY A 659 15.82 -24.75 -35.53
C GLY A 659 15.65 -24.20 -34.10
N GLY A 660 15.40 -25.05 -33.10
CA GLY A 660 15.25 -24.66 -31.69
C GLY A 660 16.60 -24.45 -31.01
N LEU A 661 16.66 -23.68 -29.93
CA LEU A 661 17.89 -23.45 -29.18
C LEU A 661 18.28 -24.69 -28.35
N LEU A 662 19.58 -24.89 -28.14
CA LEU A 662 20.13 -26.06 -27.46
C LEU A 662 20.22 -25.92 -25.92
N GLY A 663 19.82 -24.77 -25.38
CA GLY A 663 19.73 -24.52 -23.94
C GLY A 663 18.64 -23.50 -23.60
N HIS A 664 17.97 -23.71 -22.47
CA HIS A 664 16.85 -22.90 -21.99
C HIS A 664 17.32 -21.67 -21.18
N LEU A 665 16.48 -20.62 -21.11
CA LEU A 665 16.67 -19.47 -20.20
C LEU A 665 15.92 -19.73 -18.89
N ASP A 666 16.53 -19.43 -17.74
CA ASP A 666 15.85 -19.59 -16.45
C ASP A 666 14.71 -18.57 -16.33
N GLU A 667 13.57 -19.03 -15.83
CA GLU A 667 12.39 -18.20 -15.66
C GLU A 667 12.55 -17.19 -14.52
N GLY A 668 11.96 -16.01 -14.68
CA GLY A 668 11.98 -14.94 -13.68
C GLY A 668 13.32 -14.20 -13.54
N LYS A 669 14.29 -14.50 -14.42
CA LYS A 669 15.55 -13.76 -14.54
C LYS A 669 15.48 -12.68 -15.63
N ARG A 670 16.44 -11.75 -15.57
CA ARG A 670 16.60 -10.65 -16.54
C ARG A 670 17.89 -10.85 -17.34
N TYR A 671 17.76 -10.91 -18.66
CA TYR A 671 18.85 -11.18 -19.58
C TYR A 671 19.12 -9.99 -20.48
N LEU A 672 20.39 -9.57 -20.57
CA LEU A 672 20.88 -8.64 -21.58
C LEU A 672 21.66 -9.40 -22.66
N ILE A 673 21.22 -9.31 -23.90
CA ILE A 673 21.82 -10.01 -25.04
C ILE A 673 22.42 -9.02 -26.02
N LEU A 674 23.69 -9.23 -26.35
CA LEU A 674 24.35 -8.55 -27.44
C LEU A 674 24.25 -9.41 -28.70
N ALA A 675 23.40 -9.03 -29.66
CA ALA A 675 23.17 -9.79 -30.88
C ALA A 675 22.80 -8.89 -32.07
N ASN A 676 23.43 -9.14 -33.22
CA ASN A 676 23.10 -8.46 -34.48
C ASN A 676 21.73 -8.87 -35.03
N ASN A 677 21.36 -10.15 -34.87
CA ASN A 677 20.18 -10.72 -35.49
C ASN A 677 18.98 -10.72 -34.50
N PRO A 678 17.87 -10.03 -34.80
CA PRO A 678 16.67 -10.04 -33.94
C PRO A 678 16.01 -11.42 -33.84
N ALA A 679 16.28 -12.33 -34.78
CA ALA A 679 15.78 -13.71 -34.77
C ALA A 679 16.14 -14.46 -33.49
N ILE A 680 17.30 -14.16 -32.88
CA ILE A 680 17.78 -14.83 -31.68
C ILE A 680 16.89 -14.52 -30.48
N ALA A 681 16.64 -13.22 -30.23
CA ALA A 681 15.78 -12.79 -29.12
C ALA A 681 14.31 -13.18 -29.32
N LEU A 682 13.83 -13.12 -30.56
CA LEU A 682 12.50 -13.60 -30.96
C LEU A 682 12.37 -15.12 -30.85
N GLY A 683 13.47 -15.86 -31.02
CA GLY A 683 13.54 -17.31 -30.80
C GLY A 683 13.30 -17.68 -29.34
N TRP A 684 13.96 -16.99 -28.40
CA TRP A 684 13.79 -17.26 -26.96
C TRP A 684 12.39 -16.94 -26.45
N ILE A 685 11.80 -15.80 -26.83
CA ILE A 685 10.44 -15.47 -26.39
C ILE A 685 9.43 -16.50 -26.92
N ARG A 686 9.63 -17.08 -28.12
CA ARG A 686 8.78 -18.16 -28.63
C ARG A 686 8.88 -19.43 -27.83
N GLU A 687 10.09 -19.82 -27.47
CA GLU A 687 10.31 -21.01 -26.66
C GLU A 687 9.60 -20.88 -25.32
N LEU A 688 9.69 -19.71 -24.68
CA LEU A 688 9.02 -19.42 -23.42
C LEU A 688 7.48 -19.33 -23.59
N VAL A 689 6.98 -18.82 -24.72
CA VAL A 689 5.53 -18.76 -25.02
C VAL A 689 4.91 -20.14 -25.30
N LYS A 690 5.68 -21.13 -25.78
CA LYS A 690 5.18 -22.52 -25.94
C LYS A 690 4.65 -23.12 -24.64
N SER A 691 5.10 -22.62 -23.49
CA SER A 691 4.59 -23.01 -22.16
C SER A 691 3.20 -22.43 -21.81
N GLY A 692 2.58 -21.65 -22.70
CA GLY A 692 1.23 -21.08 -22.52
C GLY A 692 1.19 -19.72 -21.82
N ARG A 693 2.34 -19.07 -21.62
CA ARG A 693 2.46 -17.81 -20.86
C ARG A 693 2.28 -16.56 -21.72
N PRO A 694 1.75 -15.46 -21.15
CA PRO A 694 1.62 -14.19 -21.87
C PRO A 694 2.98 -13.57 -22.19
N ALA A 695 3.10 -12.98 -23.37
CA ALA A 695 4.33 -12.35 -23.84
C ALA A 695 4.08 -10.98 -24.47
N LEU A 696 4.98 -10.04 -24.16
CA LEU A 696 4.99 -8.67 -24.66
C LEU A 696 6.35 -8.34 -25.28
N CYS A 697 6.34 -7.79 -26.49
CA CYS A 697 7.54 -7.27 -27.15
C CYS A 697 7.41 -5.77 -27.35
N LEU A 698 8.38 -5.01 -26.85
CA LEU A 698 8.57 -3.60 -27.13
C LEU A 698 9.73 -3.46 -28.13
N THR A 699 9.47 -2.85 -29.27
CA THR A 699 10.42 -2.81 -30.40
C THR A 699 10.23 -1.53 -31.22
N PRO A 700 11.30 -0.93 -31.77
CA PRO A 700 11.17 0.20 -32.71
C PRO A 700 10.62 -0.24 -34.08
N ALA A 701 10.73 -1.52 -34.42
CA ALA A 701 10.28 -2.08 -35.69
C ALA A 701 8.75 -2.14 -35.81
N SER A 702 8.23 -2.12 -37.05
CA SER A 702 6.79 -2.19 -37.26
C SER A 702 6.23 -3.57 -36.86
N PRO A 703 5.10 -3.63 -36.12
CA PRO A 703 4.51 -4.90 -35.69
C PRO A 703 4.13 -5.80 -36.87
N GLU A 704 3.66 -5.23 -37.98
CA GLU A 704 3.30 -5.97 -39.19
C GLU A 704 4.51 -6.70 -39.79
N ARG A 705 5.66 -6.01 -39.87
CA ARG A 705 6.90 -6.60 -40.38
C ARG A 705 7.37 -7.73 -39.48
N LEU A 706 7.37 -7.55 -38.16
CA LEU A 706 7.77 -8.60 -37.21
C LEU A 706 6.86 -9.83 -37.28
N ARG A 707 5.55 -9.62 -37.47
CA ARG A 707 4.60 -10.73 -37.63
C ARG A 707 4.85 -11.52 -38.91
N LEU A 708 5.13 -10.84 -40.02
CA LEU A 708 5.42 -11.47 -41.32
C LEU A 708 6.78 -12.18 -41.36
N GLU A 709 7.82 -11.51 -40.87
CA GLU A 709 9.22 -11.96 -40.98
C GLU A 709 9.50 -13.15 -40.06
N PHE A 710 8.82 -13.23 -38.92
CA PHE A 710 9.09 -14.27 -37.95
C PHE A 710 7.94 -15.30 -37.80
N ASP A 711 6.66 -14.99 -38.06
CA ASP A 711 5.47 -15.82 -37.72
C ASP A 711 5.10 -15.82 -36.22
N VAL A 712 4.93 -14.64 -35.61
CA VAL A 712 4.47 -14.46 -34.21
C VAL A 712 3.00 -14.03 -34.18
N LYS A 713 2.06 -14.98 -34.11
CA LYS A 713 0.61 -14.69 -34.12
C LYS A 713 -0.01 -14.42 -32.74
N THR A 714 0.58 -14.95 -31.67
CA THR A 714 -0.01 -14.97 -30.31
C THR A 714 0.60 -13.96 -29.33
N MET A 715 1.60 -13.18 -29.76
CA MET A 715 2.34 -12.25 -28.90
C MET A 715 1.85 -10.81 -29.03
N SER A 716 1.76 -10.09 -27.91
CA SER A 716 1.49 -8.64 -27.93
C SER A 716 2.75 -7.90 -28.37
N ILE A 717 2.66 -7.09 -29.43
CA ILE A 717 3.78 -6.31 -29.96
C ILE A 717 3.40 -4.83 -29.87
N VAL A 718 4.23 -4.05 -29.21
CA VAL A 718 4.08 -2.61 -29.03
C VAL A 718 5.24 -1.91 -29.73
N GLN A 719 4.92 -1.06 -30.69
CA GLN A 719 5.93 -0.29 -31.40
C GLN A 719 6.37 0.91 -30.55
N VAL A 720 7.68 1.06 -30.35
CA VAL A 720 8.30 2.17 -29.61
C VAL A 720 8.93 3.11 -30.64
N SER A 721 8.11 4.03 -31.15
CA SER A 721 8.52 4.99 -32.15
C SER A 721 7.65 6.24 -32.08
N SER A 722 8.27 7.41 -32.22
CA SER A 722 7.58 8.71 -32.23
C SER A 722 6.77 8.95 -33.51
N THR A 723 7.01 8.19 -34.58
CA THR A 723 6.36 8.37 -35.89
C THR A 723 5.26 7.35 -36.19
N ALA A 724 5.09 6.34 -35.34
CA ALA A 724 4.10 5.28 -35.53
C ALA A 724 2.73 5.67 -34.97
N ALA A 725 1.65 5.46 -35.75
CA ALA A 725 0.28 5.67 -35.29
C ALA A 725 -0.08 4.66 -34.18
N GLY A 726 -0.30 5.15 -32.96
CA GLY A 726 -0.55 4.32 -31.77
C GLY A 726 0.71 3.69 -31.14
N GLY A 727 1.91 4.07 -31.61
CA GLY A 727 3.17 3.70 -30.99
C GLY A 727 3.46 4.49 -29.72
N ILE A 728 4.40 3.99 -28.91
CA ILE A 728 4.91 4.69 -27.73
C ILE A 728 6.07 5.57 -28.14
N ASP A 729 5.95 6.87 -27.91
CA ASP A 729 7.06 7.82 -28.05
C ASP A 729 8.20 7.43 -27.09
N PRO A 730 9.42 7.15 -27.57
CA PRO A 730 10.57 6.80 -26.73
C PRO A 730 10.84 7.81 -25.61
N LYS A 731 10.58 9.11 -25.83
CA LYS A 731 10.78 10.15 -24.80
C LYS A 731 9.73 10.10 -23.69
N LYS A 732 8.63 9.39 -23.90
CA LYS A 732 7.51 9.21 -22.95
C LYS A 732 7.36 7.73 -22.55
N LEU A 733 8.46 6.98 -22.57
CA LEU A 733 8.49 5.56 -22.23
C LEU A 733 8.03 5.29 -20.79
N ASP A 734 8.32 6.20 -19.85
CA ASP A 734 8.09 5.98 -18.40
C ASP A 734 6.60 5.91 -18.00
N PRO A 735 5.65 6.75 -18.50
CA PRO A 735 4.23 6.48 -18.24
C PRO A 735 3.60 5.46 -19.22
N LEU A 736 3.94 5.52 -20.52
CA LEU A 736 3.23 4.73 -21.54
C LEU A 736 3.74 3.29 -21.64
N GLY A 737 5.05 3.08 -21.51
CA GLY A 737 5.67 1.75 -21.51
C GLY A 737 5.23 0.94 -20.30
N LEU A 738 5.15 1.54 -19.12
CA LEU A 738 4.65 0.86 -17.91
C LEU A 738 3.19 0.45 -18.07
N ARG A 739 2.35 1.31 -18.68
CA ARG A 739 0.95 0.98 -18.99
C ARG A 739 0.81 -0.23 -19.92
N ALA A 740 1.73 -0.41 -20.86
CA ALA A 740 1.75 -1.58 -21.74
C ALA A 740 2.13 -2.89 -21.01
N ILE A 741 2.93 -2.80 -19.95
CA ILE A 741 3.38 -3.96 -19.17
C ILE A 741 2.35 -4.36 -18.09
N LEU A 742 1.57 -3.41 -17.55
CA LEU A 742 0.59 -3.64 -16.48
C LEU A 742 -0.36 -4.84 -16.72
N PRO A 743 -0.94 -5.06 -17.92
CA PRO A 743 -1.82 -6.21 -18.16
C PRO A 743 -1.10 -7.56 -17.98
N LEU A 744 0.17 -7.64 -18.35
CA LEU A 744 1.00 -8.85 -18.22
C LEU A 744 1.35 -9.11 -16.75
N SER A 745 1.62 -8.05 -15.99
CA SER A 745 1.87 -8.11 -14.54
C SER A 745 0.63 -8.58 -13.74
N ARG A 746 -0.56 -8.08 -14.07
CA ARG A 746 -1.82 -8.39 -13.35
C ARG A 746 -2.30 -9.84 -13.50
N GLN A 747 -1.90 -10.56 -14.54
CA GLN A 747 -2.35 -11.94 -14.77
C GLN A 747 -1.74 -12.95 -13.78
N GLY A 748 -0.64 -12.62 -13.11
CA GLY A 748 -0.09 -13.41 -11.99
C GLY A 748 0.43 -14.82 -12.34
N GLN A 749 0.53 -15.17 -13.63
CA GLN A 749 0.97 -16.50 -14.10
C GLN A 749 2.44 -16.52 -14.59
N GLY A 750 3.24 -15.51 -14.21
CA GLY A 750 4.50 -15.23 -14.88
C GLY A 750 4.28 -14.75 -16.33
N GLY A 751 5.35 -14.46 -17.06
CA GLY A 751 5.27 -13.97 -18.43
C GLY A 751 6.64 -13.64 -18.98
N VAL A 752 6.69 -13.12 -20.21
CA VAL A 752 7.94 -12.71 -20.85
C VAL A 752 7.83 -11.31 -21.43
N ILE A 753 8.80 -10.46 -21.12
CA ILE A 753 8.96 -9.14 -21.73
C ILE A 753 10.22 -9.15 -22.57
N LEU A 754 10.10 -8.80 -23.85
CA LEU A 754 11.21 -8.59 -24.76
C LEU A 754 11.34 -7.10 -25.09
N TYR A 755 12.49 -6.52 -24.77
CA TYR A 755 12.94 -5.23 -25.28
C TYR A 755 13.87 -5.46 -26.47
N ASP A 756 13.33 -5.37 -27.68
CA ASP A 756 14.08 -5.57 -28.91
C ASP A 756 14.57 -4.23 -29.47
N GLY A 757 15.86 -4.12 -29.78
CA GLY A 757 16.45 -2.89 -30.35
C GLY A 757 16.57 -1.75 -29.34
N LEU A 758 16.96 -2.06 -28.11
CA LEU A 758 17.06 -1.06 -27.04
C LEU A 758 18.08 0.04 -27.36
N ASP A 759 19.11 -0.26 -28.17
CA ASP A 759 20.09 0.71 -28.66
C ASP A 759 19.46 1.82 -29.52
N GLU A 760 18.41 1.50 -30.29
CA GLU A 760 17.68 2.48 -31.10
C GLU A 760 16.74 3.32 -30.23
N VAL A 761 16.10 2.71 -29.23
CA VAL A 761 15.29 3.44 -28.24
C VAL A 761 16.15 4.41 -27.43
N ILE A 762 17.36 4.00 -27.05
CA ILE A 762 18.33 4.85 -26.33
C ILE A 762 18.78 6.03 -27.21
N ALA A 763 18.95 5.81 -28.52
CA ALA A 763 19.31 6.88 -29.45
C ALA A 763 18.23 7.98 -29.53
N GLU A 764 16.95 7.65 -29.34
CA GLU A 764 15.84 8.61 -29.35
C GLU A 764 15.52 9.25 -27.97
N ALA A 765 15.61 8.48 -26.88
CA ALA A 765 15.15 8.87 -25.54
C ALA A 765 16.24 9.26 -24.53
N SER A 766 17.51 8.94 -24.81
CA SER A 766 18.64 8.95 -23.88
C SER A 766 18.76 7.70 -22.99
N LEU A 767 19.99 7.32 -22.66
CA LEU A 767 20.30 6.16 -21.81
C LEU A 767 19.73 6.31 -20.39
N GLY A 768 19.75 7.52 -19.83
CA GLY A 768 19.27 7.78 -18.48
C GLY A 768 17.77 7.55 -18.32
N ASP A 769 16.98 7.97 -19.31
CA ASP A 769 15.54 7.79 -19.30
C ASP A 769 15.14 6.33 -19.52
N VAL A 770 15.86 5.62 -20.40
CA VAL A 770 15.69 4.17 -20.61
C VAL A 770 16.05 3.38 -19.35
N ILE A 771 17.15 3.69 -18.66
CA ILE A 771 17.51 3.04 -17.39
C ILE A 771 16.43 3.30 -16.32
N ARG A 772 15.92 4.53 -16.21
CA ARG A 772 14.86 4.86 -15.25
C ARG A 772 13.60 4.04 -15.51
N PHE A 773 13.21 3.92 -16.78
CA PHE A 773 12.10 3.06 -17.20
C PHE A 773 12.36 1.59 -16.88
N LEU A 774 13.54 1.06 -17.26
CA LEU A 774 13.90 -0.34 -17.03
C LEU A 774 13.91 -0.69 -15.55
N ARG A 775 14.37 0.20 -14.64
CA ARG A 775 14.30 -0.03 -13.19
C ARG A 775 12.87 -0.28 -12.72
N LYS A 776 11.95 0.63 -13.06
CA LYS A 776 10.53 0.50 -12.68
C LYS A 776 9.87 -0.72 -13.33
N ALA A 777 10.18 -0.98 -14.59
CA ALA A 777 9.64 -2.12 -15.32
C ALA A 777 10.17 -3.45 -14.77
N ASN A 778 11.46 -3.52 -14.42
CA ASN A 778 12.12 -4.67 -13.82
C ASN A 778 11.63 -4.93 -12.40
N ASP A 779 11.41 -3.90 -11.59
CA ASP A 779 10.81 -4.03 -10.25
C ASP A 779 9.41 -4.66 -10.34
N MET A 780 8.59 -4.18 -11.27
CA MET A 780 7.27 -4.75 -11.55
C MET A 780 7.36 -6.18 -12.11
N ALA A 781 8.32 -6.47 -13.00
CA ALA A 781 8.52 -7.80 -13.55
C ALA A 781 8.98 -8.81 -12.47
N PHE A 782 9.85 -8.39 -11.56
CA PHE A 782 10.40 -9.21 -10.48
C PHE A 782 9.31 -9.67 -9.50
N VAL A 783 8.41 -8.77 -9.10
CA VAL A 783 7.30 -9.10 -8.17
C VAL A 783 6.41 -10.21 -8.72
N HIS A 784 6.25 -10.29 -10.04
CA HIS A 784 5.34 -11.23 -10.71
C HIS A 784 6.04 -12.41 -11.41
N GLY A 785 7.36 -12.60 -11.18
CA GLY A 785 8.12 -13.70 -11.78
C GLY A 785 8.20 -13.65 -13.30
N VAL A 786 8.17 -12.45 -13.89
CA VAL A 786 8.23 -12.22 -15.33
C VAL A 786 9.69 -12.26 -15.80
N THR A 787 9.95 -13.03 -16.86
CA THR A 787 11.28 -13.13 -17.47
C THR A 787 11.50 -11.94 -18.40
N VAL A 788 12.62 -11.25 -18.26
CA VAL A 788 12.93 -10.06 -19.08
C VAL A 788 14.10 -10.37 -20.00
N ILE A 789 13.95 -10.04 -21.27
CA ILE A 789 14.95 -10.23 -22.31
C ILE A 789 15.16 -8.87 -22.97
N ALA A 790 16.39 -8.35 -22.99
CA ALA A 790 16.74 -7.14 -23.71
C ALA A 790 17.80 -7.43 -24.77
N ARG A 791 17.61 -6.95 -25.99
CA ARG A 791 18.58 -7.09 -27.09
C ARG A 791 19.21 -5.74 -27.42
N LEU A 792 20.53 -5.76 -27.57
CA LEU A 792 21.35 -4.68 -28.10
C LEU A 792 22.08 -5.15 -29.36
N ALA A 793 22.16 -4.30 -30.38
CA ALA A 793 23.09 -4.53 -31.47
C ALA A 793 24.55 -4.18 -31.05
N PRO A 794 25.55 -5.02 -31.40
CA PRO A 794 26.94 -4.77 -31.06
C PRO A 794 27.46 -3.47 -31.69
N ARG A 795 28.35 -2.78 -30.96
CA ARG A 795 29.04 -1.54 -31.38
C ARG A 795 28.13 -0.31 -31.61
N ARG A 796 26.87 -0.33 -31.16
CA ARG A 796 25.96 0.84 -31.20
C ARG A 796 26.07 1.74 -29.96
N LEU A 797 26.48 1.18 -28.84
CA LEU A 797 26.71 1.89 -27.58
C LEU A 797 28.19 1.80 -27.18
N SER A 798 28.67 2.76 -26.38
CA SER A 798 30.02 2.70 -25.81
C SER A 798 30.13 1.56 -24.78
N ASP A 799 31.33 1.03 -24.55
CA ASP A 799 31.55 -0.04 -23.57
C ASP A 799 31.11 0.36 -22.14
N ASP A 800 31.22 1.65 -21.80
CA ASP A 800 30.78 2.18 -20.52
C ASP A 800 29.25 2.29 -20.43
N ASP A 801 28.58 2.64 -21.52
CA ASP A 801 27.11 2.64 -21.57
C ASP A 801 26.54 1.22 -21.51
N VAL A 802 27.19 0.25 -22.17
CA VAL A 802 26.83 -1.18 -22.07
C VAL A 802 27.00 -1.68 -20.63
N LYS A 803 28.09 -1.32 -19.94
CA LYS A 803 28.27 -1.66 -18.51
C LYS A 803 27.18 -1.08 -17.62
N ARG A 804 26.81 0.19 -17.83
CA ARG A 804 25.76 0.87 -17.06
C ARG A 804 24.41 0.19 -17.27
N LEU A 805 24.11 -0.19 -18.51
CA LEU A 805 22.87 -0.90 -18.84
C LEU A 805 22.87 -2.33 -18.30
N ASN A 806 24.00 -3.04 -18.39
CA ASN A 806 24.15 -4.40 -17.86
C ASN A 806 23.92 -4.49 -16.35
N ALA A 807 24.18 -3.41 -15.60
CA ALA A 807 23.90 -3.35 -14.16
C ALA A 807 22.39 -3.51 -13.82
N GLU A 808 21.49 -3.34 -14.79
CA GLU A 808 20.05 -3.49 -14.61
C GLU A 808 19.54 -4.92 -14.91
N PHE A 809 20.42 -5.83 -15.35
CA PHE A 809 20.11 -7.23 -15.71
C PHE A 809 20.90 -8.22 -14.86
N ASP A 810 20.43 -9.47 -14.75
CA ASP A 810 21.05 -10.50 -13.92
C ASP A 810 22.15 -11.26 -14.68
N GLU A 811 21.95 -11.49 -15.98
CA GLU A 811 22.91 -12.19 -16.85
C GLU A 811 23.14 -11.45 -18.17
N TYR A 812 24.40 -11.45 -18.62
CA TYR A 812 24.84 -10.86 -19.89
C TYR A 812 25.31 -11.95 -20.86
N LEU A 813 24.76 -11.97 -22.07
CA LEU A 813 25.10 -12.93 -23.12
C LEU A 813 25.65 -12.19 -24.35
N ASP A 814 26.92 -12.41 -24.68
CA ASP A 814 27.54 -11.87 -25.89
C ASP A 814 27.46 -12.86 -27.04
N LEU A 815 26.53 -12.62 -27.97
CA LEU A 815 26.29 -13.42 -29.16
C LEU A 815 26.68 -12.69 -30.45
N SER A 816 27.52 -11.65 -30.35
CA SER A 816 27.95 -10.85 -31.50
C SER A 816 28.72 -11.64 -32.58
N SER A 817 29.26 -12.81 -32.23
CA SER A 817 30.00 -13.70 -33.12
C SER A 817 29.13 -14.67 -33.95
N GLN A 818 27.82 -14.70 -33.72
CA GLN A 818 26.88 -15.52 -34.47
C GLN A 818 26.23 -14.68 -35.58
N VAL A 819 26.44 -15.09 -36.83
CA VAL A 819 25.90 -14.46 -38.05
C VAL A 819 24.57 -15.10 -38.40
#